data_AF-A0A1S8WG63-F1
#
_entry.id   AF-A0A1S8WG63-F1
#
_cell.length_a   1.000
_cell.length_b   1.000
_cell.length_c   1.000
_cell.angle_alpha   90.00
_cell.angle_beta   90.00
_cell.angle_gamma   90.00
#
_symmetry.space_group_name_H-M   'P 1'
#
loop_
_entity.id
_entity.type
_entity.pdbx_description
1 polymer ?
#
loop_
_entity_poly.entity_id
_entity_poly.type
_entity_poly.pdbx_seq_one_letter_code
_entity_poly.pdbx_strand_id
1 'polypeptide(L)'
;MDAKRTGEVQSGLGLVLPSNGSTLPENAVALSPVEVYRLRFTQIKEWNNKSETWPIVYGPALGTLAVFLSSAVTNVAARQMFNLYTQRSFWPTMFPVLLFPCTAYLIATDFFITRRILTRVPTIDNESAECDLCMELRGSVIQMACGSLLPGMLSYLSCSIAAITERSFPVPSLADPKGLWLCAKRFGRQFQRPGSFMLLGHMILGSTLDFIRVQTGGCSNCALAITQVLQHFAGFQEVRVDPSTDKLHLESRNVPHAIRLLHHAGWRMPDFIFGLPKATRDNSEHTVDGNQLVESFLKHVSKPDPDLSPPPSKRIRQTESPTPVIGQVETRLADRLVAVLAPEVECSYPHLVPGWCTFIQRGRLLSRFNIFLQKNAPLPQQLHHIKRIDSCREFHSISSRWSVPVFLGLASSTFTETEAIKLINEFRSSVEPCSDDSLPDYWTAVPCWIPFCAPMTRRQQKLYSFPSLSDEQQHHTAPPSIVNGWPTTLRADPDLEELLLVGRDPSASYFSEAELSIHNLWLSLVRKLAQNESHQSDDHCQCSCAGPTGGPCSAILVDPSSNTLLAKASTVETLDENASCLNHSVILVVSRSAQKQKSNEQHNDSYLCAGLDAYVSMEPCIMCSMALVHSRIGRVFCCSRLPNMGGFTNRTRVHVEKRLNHRFNVFAPNK
;
A
#
# COMPACT_ATOMS: atom_id res chain seq x y z
N MET A 1 -38.32 40.88 0.49
CA MET A 1 -39.43 40.19 -0.18
C MET A 1 -38.94 39.77 -1.56
N ASP A 2 -38.90 38.46 -1.76
CA ASP A 2 -38.93 37.69 -3.01
C ASP A 2 -38.24 38.25 -4.27
N ALA A 3 -37.06 37.69 -4.56
CA ALA A 3 -36.59 37.51 -5.93
C ALA A 3 -35.79 36.19 -6.05
N LYS A 4 -36.51 35.14 -6.43
CA LYS A 4 -36.05 33.90 -7.12
C LYS A 4 -34.69 33.31 -6.71
N ARG A 5 -34.72 32.46 -5.67
CA ARG A 5 -33.76 31.37 -5.45
C ARG A 5 -34.03 30.21 -6.43
N THR A 6 -33.60 30.33 -7.67
CA THR A 6 -33.44 29.19 -8.60
C THR A 6 -32.38 29.57 -9.63
N GLY A 7 -31.12 29.66 -9.20
CA GLY A 7 -29.98 29.60 -10.11
C GLY A 7 -29.59 28.14 -10.23
N GLU A 8 -29.86 27.52 -11.38
CA GLU A 8 -29.20 26.28 -11.77
C GLU A 8 -27.70 26.47 -11.61
N VAL A 9 -27.11 25.73 -10.67
CA VAL A 9 -25.65 25.59 -10.58
C VAL A 9 -25.25 24.83 -11.84
N GLN A 10 -24.88 25.57 -12.88
CA GLN A 10 -24.31 25.00 -14.09
C GLN A 10 -23.17 24.07 -13.69
N SER A 11 -23.15 22.88 -14.29
CA SER A 11 -22.17 21.80 -14.13
C SER A 11 -20.79 22.18 -14.67
N GLY A 12 -20.26 23.31 -14.22
CA GLY A 12 -18.85 23.67 -14.34
C GLY A 12 -18.05 22.99 -13.23
N LEU A 13 -16.81 22.62 -13.53
CA LEU A 13 -15.85 21.94 -12.66
C LEU A 13 -15.48 22.81 -11.43
N GLY A 14 -16.38 22.94 -10.46
CA GLY A 14 -16.16 23.71 -9.23
C GLY A 14 -15.36 22.91 -8.20
N LEU A 15 -14.21 23.44 -7.76
CA LEU A 15 -13.37 22.85 -6.73
C LEU A 15 -13.89 23.24 -5.33
N VAL A 16 -14.30 22.28 -4.50
CA VAL A 16 -14.74 22.54 -3.13
C VAL A 16 -13.54 22.56 -2.18
N LEU A 17 -13.20 23.74 -1.66
CA LEU A 17 -12.06 23.96 -0.74
C LEU A 17 -12.52 24.26 0.69
N PRO A 18 -11.77 23.82 1.72
CA PRO A 18 -12.01 24.23 3.10
C PRO A 18 -11.67 25.72 3.27
N SER A 19 -12.56 26.49 3.88
CA SER A 19 -12.33 27.90 4.21
C SER A 19 -12.09 28.04 5.72
N ASN A 20 -10.90 28.52 6.10
CA ASN A 20 -10.60 28.97 7.47
C ASN A 20 -10.98 30.44 7.62
N GLY A 21 -12.28 30.74 7.50
CA GLY A 21 -12.97 31.88 8.10
C GLY A 21 -12.56 33.33 7.78
N SER A 22 -11.43 33.61 7.11
CA SER A 22 -10.90 34.99 7.04
C SER A 22 -11.04 35.69 5.69
N THR A 23 -11.04 34.99 4.54
CA THR A 23 -11.33 35.61 3.24
C THR A 23 -11.92 34.60 2.24
N LEU A 24 -13.21 34.75 1.88
CA LEU A 24 -13.79 34.05 0.73
C LEU A 24 -13.47 34.85 -0.55
N PRO A 25 -12.97 34.21 -1.63
CA PRO A 25 -12.82 34.87 -2.93
C PRO A 25 -14.15 35.48 -3.41
N GLU A 26 -14.11 36.58 -4.16
CA GLU A 26 -15.32 37.33 -4.59
C GLU A 26 -16.38 36.49 -5.32
N ASN A 27 -15.99 35.37 -5.93
CA ASN A 27 -16.88 34.42 -6.63
C ASN A 27 -17.11 33.09 -5.89
N ALA A 28 -16.62 32.95 -4.66
CA ALA A 28 -16.76 31.72 -3.89
C ALA A 28 -18.11 31.68 -3.16
N VAL A 29 -18.91 30.66 -3.46
CA VAL A 29 -20.14 30.38 -2.73
C VAL A 29 -19.78 29.64 -1.44
N ALA A 30 -20.07 30.26 -0.29
CA ALA A 30 -19.97 29.57 0.99
C ALA A 30 -21.02 28.45 1.04
N LEU A 31 -20.56 27.20 1.01
CA LEU A 31 -21.43 26.03 1.10
C LEU A 31 -21.41 25.49 2.53
N SER A 32 -22.60 25.28 3.08
CA SER A 32 -22.77 24.49 4.30
C SER A 32 -22.34 23.03 4.06
N PRO A 33 -21.97 22.28 5.12
CA PRO A 33 -21.65 20.85 4.98
C PRO A 33 -22.75 20.02 4.31
N VAL A 34 -24.01 20.42 4.48
CA VAL A 34 -25.17 19.79 3.84
C VAL A 34 -25.21 20.07 2.34
N GLU A 35 -24.87 21.28 1.92
CA GLU A 35 -24.80 21.66 0.51
C GLU A 35 -23.61 21.00 -0.18
N VAL A 36 -22.45 20.91 0.49
CA VAL A 36 -21.28 20.16 0.00
C VAL A 36 -21.63 18.69 -0.23
N TYR A 37 -22.31 18.07 0.74
CA TYR A 37 -22.78 16.69 0.61
C TYR A 37 -23.68 16.53 -0.62
N ARG A 38 -24.69 17.40 -0.79
CA ARG A 38 -25.62 17.32 -1.92
C ARG A 38 -24.90 17.44 -3.26
N LEU A 39 -24.00 18.42 -3.37
CA LEU A 39 -23.25 18.67 -4.59
C LEU A 39 -22.37 17.47 -4.97
N ARG A 40 -21.59 16.93 -4.01
CA ARG A 40 -20.74 15.75 -4.24
C ARG A 40 -21.56 14.50 -4.53
N PHE A 41 -22.68 14.30 -3.84
CA PHE A 41 -23.55 13.16 -4.09
C PHE A 41 -24.17 13.19 -5.49
N THR A 42 -24.57 14.37 -5.98
CA THR A 42 -25.05 14.54 -7.37
C THR A 42 -23.96 14.22 -8.38
N GLN A 43 -22.72 14.70 -8.18
CA GLN A 43 -21.58 14.38 -9.03
C GLN A 43 -21.29 12.88 -9.09
N ILE A 44 -21.33 12.19 -7.94
CA ILE A 44 -21.15 10.73 -7.86
C ILE A 44 -22.27 10.00 -8.59
N LYS A 45 -23.51 10.48 -8.49
CA LYS A 45 -24.65 9.89 -9.20
C LYS A 45 -24.56 10.09 -10.71
N GLU A 46 -23.97 11.18 -11.17
CA GLU A 46 -23.76 11.49 -12.60
C GLU A 46 -22.48 10.87 -13.17
N TRP A 47 -21.60 10.31 -12.34
CA TRP A 47 -20.33 9.71 -12.77
C TRP A 47 -20.49 8.66 -13.87
N ASN A 48 -19.64 8.73 -14.91
CA ASN A 48 -19.74 7.91 -16.12
C ASN A 48 -19.65 6.41 -15.82
N ASN A 49 -18.72 6.00 -14.94
CA ASN A 49 -18.52 4.60 -14.60
C ASN A 49 -19.29 4.23 -13.32
N LYS A 50 -20.47 3.61 -13.47
CA LYS A 50 -21.28 3.18 -12.31
C LYS A 50 -20.61 2.10 -11.47
N SER A 51 -19.66 1.34 -12.03
CA SER A 51 -18.94 0.31 -11.29
C SER A 51 -17.97 0.86 -10.24
N GLU A 52 -17.62 2.14 -10.30
CA GLU A 52 -16.77 2.80 -9.30
C GLU A 52 -17.59 3.43 -8.17
N THR A 53 -18.81 3.88 -8.47
CA THR A 53 -19.68 4.61 -7.53
C THR A 53 -20.75 3.73 -6.88
N TRP A 54 -20.88 2.48 -7.32
CA TRP A 54 -21.94 1.58 -6.88
C TRP A 54 -22.06 1.39 -5.36
N PRO A 55 -20.97 1.34 -4.54
CA PRO A 55 -21.10 1.11 -3.10
C PRO A 55 -21.77 2.30 -2.40
N ILE A 56 -21.49 3.52 -2.85
CA ILE A 56 -22.03 4.75 -2.26
C ILE A 56 -23.46 5.01 -2.75
N VAL A 57 -23.74 4.71 -4.03
CA VAL A 57 -25.05 4.99 -4.66
C VAL A 57 -26.08 3.91 -4.35
N TYR A 58 -25.71 2.63 -4.44
CA TYR A 58 -26.63 1.50 -4.33
C TYR A 58 -26.47 0.70 -3.03
N GLY A 59 -25.36 0.86 -2.31
CA GLY A 59 -25.09 0.17 -1.04
C GLY A 59 -26.20 0.34 0.01
N PRO A 60 -26.69 1.56 0.30
CA PRO A 60 -27.79 1.76 1.24
C PRO A 60 -29.08 1.04 0.84
N ALA A 61 -29.38 0.93 -0.45
CA ALA A 61 -30.56 0.21 -0.93
C ALA A 61 -30.44 -1.31 -0.71
N LEU A 62 -29.26 -1.89 -0.99
CA LEU A 62 -28.97 -3.30 -0.76
C LEU A 62 -28.98 -3.66 0.73
N GLY A 63 -28.37 -2.81 1.57
CA GLY A 63 -28.42 -2.98 3.02
C GLY A 63 -29.84 -2.90 3.57
N THR A 64 -30.67 -2.00 3.05
CA THR A 64 -32.09 -1.89 3.42
C THR A 64 -32.89 -3.12 2.99
N LEU A 65 -32.63 -3.67 1.79
CA LEU A 65 -33.27 -4.91 1.34
C LEU A 65 -32.91 -6.08 2.26
N ALA A 66 -31.65 -6.17 2.69
CA ALA A 66 -31.22 -7.19 3.65
C ALA A 66 -31.93 -7.02 4.99
N VAL A 67 -32.03 -5.79 5.52
CA VAL A 67 -32.77 -5.48 6.76
C VAL A 67 -34.26 -5.80 6.62
N PHE A 68 -34.85 -5.57 5.44
CA PHE A 68 -36.25 -5.88 5.17
C PHE A 68 -36.51 -7.38 5.21
N LEU A 69 -35.69 -8.17 4.51
CA LEU A 69 -35.81 -9.62 4.48
C LEU A 69 -35.57 -10.23 5.87
N SER A 70 -34.57 -9.74 6.59
CA SER A 70 -34.28 -10.22 7.94
C SER A 70 -35.42 -9.89 8.91
N SER A 71 -36.00 -8.70 8.80
CA SER A 71 -37.14 -8.28 9.60
C SER A 71 -38.39 -9.11 9.31
N ALA A 72 -38.64 -9.44 8.05
CA ALA A 72 -39.74 -10.32 7.65
C ALA A 72 -39.59 -11.73 8.25
N VAL A 73 -38.41 -12.33 8.10
CA VAL A 73 -38.12 -13.68 8.62
C VAL A 73 -38.23 -13.71 10.15
N THR A 74 -37.66 -12.71 10.83
CA THR A 74 -37.69 -12.60 12.29
C THR A 74 -39.13 -12.48 12.81
N ASN A 75 -39.97 -11.67 12.15
CA ASN A 75 -41.36 -11.51 12.56
C ASN A 75 -42.21 -12.75 12.28
N VAL A 76 -41.99 -13.43 11.14
CA VAL A 76 -42.69 -14.69 10.84
C VAL A 76 -42.37 -15.75 11.91
N ALA A 77 -41.10 -15.87 12.30
CA ALA A 77 -40.69 -16.78 13.37
C ALA A 77 -41.30 -16.39 14.74
N ALA A 78 -41.34 -15.09 15.06
CA ALA A 78 -41.97 -14.60 16.28
C ALA A 78 -43.47 -14.92 16.33
N ARG A 79 -44.19 -14.70 15.23
CA ARG A 79 -45.62 -15.00 15.13
C ARG A 79 -45.93 -16.48 15.33
N GLN A 80 -45.07 -17.36 14.83
CA GLN A 80 -45.19 -18.81 15.06
C GLN A 80 -45.03 -19.17 16.54
N MET A 81 -44.14 -18.52 17.28
CA MET A 81 -43.98 -18.75 18.73
C MET A 81 -45.23 -18.30 19.53
N PHE A 82 -45.80 -17.15 19.18
CA PHE A 82 -46.97 -16.57 19.86
C PHE A 82 -48.32 -17.10 19.34
N ASN A 83 -48.31 -18.14 18.48
CA ASN A 83 -49.50 -18.74 17.87
C ASN A 83 -50.42 -17.73 17.17
N LEU A 84 -49.84 -16.71 16.52
CA LEU A 84 -50.57 -15.65 15.83
C LEU A 84 -50.86 -16.04 14.38
N TYR A 85 -51.89 -16.85 14.16
CA TYR A 85 -52.33 -17.30 12.83
C TYR A 85 -53.41 -16.42 12.20
N THR A 86 -54.00 -15.51 12.97
CA THR A 86 -55.09 -14.64 12.53
C THR A 86 -54.60 -13.60 11.51
N GLN A 87 -55.34 -13.45 10.41
CA GLN A 87 -55.09 -12.39 9.39
C GLN A 87 -55.25 -10.98 9.96
N ARG A 88 -56.10 -10.80 10.98
CA ARG A 88 -56.38 -9.50 11.62
C ARG A 88 -55.16 -8.85 12.27
N SER A 89 -54.32 -9.63 12.95
CA SER A 89 -53.07 -9.12 13.55
C SER A 89 -51.85 -9.24 12.64
N PHE A 90 -52.01 -9.62 11.37
CA PHE A 90 -50.88 -9.76 10.45
C PHE A 90 -50.16 -8.41 10.22
N TRP A 91 -50.86 -7.45 9.61
CA TRP A 91 -50.29 -6.14 9.28
C TRP A 91 -49.86 -5.30 10.50
N PRO A 92 -50.64 -5.23 11.60
CA PRO A 92 -50.22 -4.51 12.79
C PRO A 92 -48.89 -5.00 13.38
N THR A 93 -48.58 -6.28 13.22
CA THR A 93 -47.29 -6.81 13.69
C THR A 93 -46.16 -6.63 12.69
N MET A 94 -46.42 -6.81 11.40
CA MET A 94 -45.42 -6.74 10.33
C MET A 94 -44.95 -5.31 10.07
N PHE A 95 -45.86 -4.34 10.03
CA PHE A 95 -45.55 -2.95 9.68
C PHE A 95 -44.45 -2.30 10.55
N PRO A 96 -44.54 -2.31 11.90
CA PRO A 96 -43.50 -1.72 12.73
C PRO A 96 -42.17 -2.47 12.61
N VAL A 97 -42.20 -3.79 12.47
CA VAL A 97 -40.99 -4.61 12.39
C VAL A 97 -40.27 -4.43 11.05
N LEU A 98 -40.99 -4.17 9.96
CA LEU A 98 -40.36 -3.90 8.65
C LEU A 98 -39.93 -2.43 8.51
N LEU A 99 -40.81 -1.49 8.88
CA LEU A 99 -40.60 -0.07 8.61
C LEU A 99 -39.52 0.55 9.49
N PHE A 100 -39.58 0.32 10.81
CA PHE A 100 -38.67 1.01 11.75
C PHE A 100 -37.20 0.60 11.55
N PRO A 101 -36.85 -0.70 11.39
CA PRO A 101 -35.45 -1.07 11.15
C PRO A 101 -34.91 -0.57 9.81
N CYS A 102 -35.72 -0.62 8.74
CA CYS A 102 -35.31 -0.14 7.42
C CYS A 102 -35.06 1.38 7.42
N THR A 103 -35.95 2.15 8.05
CA THR A 103 -35.81 3.61 8.16
C THR A 103 -34.65 4.00 9.07
N ALA A 104 -34.48 3.31 10.21
CA ALA A 104 -33.35 3.51 11.12
C ALA A 104 -32.01 3.23 10.41
N TYR A 105 -31.94 2.15 9.62
CA TYR A 105 -30.74 1.81 8.84
C TYR A 105 -30.38 2.90 7.82
N LEU A 106 -31.35 3.37 7.04
CA LEU A 106 -31.12 4.43 6.03
C LEU A 106 -30.64 5.73 6.67
N ILE A 107 -31.27 6.15 7.77
CA ILE A 107 -30.90 7.38 8.49
C ILE A 107 -29.50 7.23 9.10
N ALA A 108 -29.22 6.10 9.76
CA ALA A 108 -27.92 5.87 10.39
C ALA A 108 -26.78 5.78 9.36
N THR A 109 -27.00 5.08 8.24
CA THR A 109 -26.02 4.96 7.16
C THR A 109 -25.76 6.32 6.50
N ASP A 110 -26.79 7.10 6.21
CA ASP A 110 -26.62 8.44 5.65
C ASP A 110 -25.84 9.37 6.60
N PHE A 111 -26.21 9.40 7.88
CA PHE A 111 -25.65 10.33 8.85
C PHE A 111 -24.23 9.95 9.32
N PHE A 112 -24.02 8.70 9.70
CA PHE A 112 -22.75 8.24 10.29
C PHE A 112 -21.72 7.81 9.25
N ILE A 113 -22.13 7.48 8.02
CA ILE A 113 -21.24 6.95 6.97
C ILE A 113 -21.19 7.90 5.79
N THR A 114 -22.26 8.00 5.01
CA THR A 114 -22.23 8.67 3.69
C THR A 114 -21.92 10.18 3.81
N ARG A 115 -22.59 10.90 4.73
CA ARG A 115 -22.28 12.32 4.96
C ARG A 115 -20.86 12.52 5.43
N ARG A 116 -20.39 11.72 6.39
CA ARG A 116 -19.01 11.80 6.93
C ARG A 116 -17.95 11.56 5.85
N ILE A 117 -18.15 10.59 4.96
CA ILE A 117 -17.25 10.30 3.84
C ILE A 117 -17.25 11.47 2.84
N LEU A 118 -18.43 11.94 2.45
CA LEU A 118 -18.55 12.95 1.39
C LEU A 118 -18.28 14.37 1.86
N THR A 119 -18.39 14.67 3.15
CA THR A 119 -17.95 15.96 3.72
C THR A 119 -16.50 15.92 4.19
N ARG A 120 -15.79 14.79 4.03
CA ARG A 120 -14.36 14.69 4.34
C ARG A 120 -13.62 15.69 3.47
N VAL A 121 -12.87 16.58 4.11
CA VAL A 121 -11.94 17.47 3.44
C VAL A 121 -10.54 17.08 3.89
N PRO A 122 -9.65 16.66 2.98
CA PRO A 122 -8.25 16.46 3.32
C PRO A 122 -7.66 17.84 3.66
N THR A 123 -7.55 18.13 4.95
CA THR A 123 -6.87 19.31 5.48
C THR A 123 -5.53 18.86 6.03
N ILE A 124 -4.53 19.73 5.88
CA ILE A 124 -3.11 19.46 6.13
C ILE A 124 -2.84 19.18 7.63
N ASP A 125 -3.75 19.59 8.53
CA ASP A 125 -3.49 19.64 9.97
C ASP A 125 -4.41 18.76 10.84
N ASN A 126 -5.25 17.89 10.27
CA ASN A 126 -6.15 17.08 11.08
C ASN A 126 -5.52 15.74 11.50
N GLU A 127 -4.98 15.72 12.73
CA GLU A 127 -4.74 14.48 13.52
C GLU A 127 -6.01 13.65 13.70
N SER A 128 -7.20 14.20 13.37
CA SER A 128 -8.50 13.53 13.43
C SER A 128 -9.02 13.08 12.06
N ALA A 129 -8.15 12.61 11.16
CA ALA A 129 -8.62 11.81 10.03
C ALA A 129 -9.28 10.54 10.59
N GLU A 130 -10.62 10.52 10.66
CA GLU A 130 -11.38 9.37 11.17
C GLU A 130 -10.91 8.09 10.45
N CYS A 131 -10.47 7.11 11.24
CA CYS A 131 -9.86 5.90 10.76
C CYS A 131 -10.82 5.12 9.85
N ASP A 132 -10.33 4.64 8.70
CA ASP A 132 -11.14 3.89 7.73
C ASP A 132 -11.73 2.61 8.37
N LEU A 133 -10.97 1.95 9.26
CA LEU A 133 -11.47 0.81 10.05
C LEU A 133 -12.60 1.21 11.00
N CYS A 134 -12.54 2.41 11.59
CA CYS A 134 -13.63 2.89 12.43
C CYS A 134 -14.90 3.14 11.61
N MET A 135 -14.78 3.59 10.36
CA MET A 135 -15.92 3.77 9.46
C MET A 135 -16.52 2.44 9.04
N GLU A 136 -15.68 1.45 8.75
CA GLU A 136 -16.12 0.09 8.44
C GLU A 136 -16.81 -0.58 9.64
N LEU A 137 -16.18 -0.52 10.82
CA LEU A 137 -16.75 -1.06 12.05
C LEU A 137 -18.11 -0.42 12.37
N ARG A 138 -18.26 0.90 12.13
CA ARG A 138 -19.54 1.60 12.26
C ARG A 138 -20.58 1.04 11.28
N GLY A 139 -20.20 0.78 10.03
CA GLY A 139 -21.03 0.10 9.04
C GLY A 139 -21.53 -1.25 9.51
N SER A 140 -20.63 -2.12 9.95
CA SER A 140 -20.96 -3.45 10.48
C SER A 140 -21.86 -3.37 11.72
N VAL A 141 -21.60 -2.44 12.64
CA VAL A 141 -22.42 -2.24 13.85
C VAL A 141 -23.83 -1.75 13.49
N ILE A 142 -23.96 -0.77 12.59
CA ILE A 142 -25.25 -0.23 12.16
C ILE A 142 -26.07 -1.31 11.42
N GLN A 143 -25.44 -2.05 10.52
CA GLN A 143 -26.06 -3.14 9.77
C GLN A 143 -26.49 -4.29 10.69
N MET A 144 -25.65 -4.67 11.66
CA MET A 144 -25.97 -5.69 12.67
C MET A 144 -27.14 -5.25 13.56
N ALA A 145 -27.09 -4.02 14.08
CA ALA A 145 -28.10 -3.48 14.97
C ALA A 145 -29.47 -3.38 14.28
N CYS A 146 -29.52 -2.82 13.06
CA CYS A 146 -30.76 -2.65 12.32
C CYS A 146 -31.22 -3.95 11.63
N GLY A 147 -30.30 -4.84 11.26
CA GLY A 147 -30.63 -6.08 10.54
C GLY A 147 -31.00 -7.26 11.44
N SER A 148 -30.57 -7.29 12.70
CA SER A 148 -30.78 -8.45 13.58
C SER A 148 -31.35 -8.10 14.96
N LEU A 149 -30.72 -7.17 15.69
CA LEU A 149 -31.11 -6.85 17.07
C LEU A 149 -32.44 -6.11 17.15
N LEU A 150 -32.58 -5.02 16.38
CA LEU A 150 -33.77 -4.18 16.38
C LEU A 150 -35.01 -4.94 15.85
N PRO A 151 -34.95 -5.71 14.74
CA PRO A 151 -36.07 -6.53 14.30
C PRO A 151 -36.45 -7.60 15.33
N GLY A 152 -35.47 -8.22 16.01
CA GLY A 152 -35.74 -9.18 17.08
C GLY A 152 -36.51 -8.58 18.25
N MET A 153 -36.09 -7.40 18.72
CA MET A 153 -36.76 -6.68 19.80
C MET A 153 -38.17 -6.24 19.40
N LEU A 154 -38.33 -5.64 18.22
CA LEU A 154 -39.62 -5.16 17.73
C LEU A 154 -40.57 -6.33 17.46
N SER A 155 -40.08 -7.45 16.91
CA SER A 155 -40.90 -8.65 16.69
C SER A 155 -41.44 -9.20 17.99
N TYR A 156 -40.60 -9.27 19.04
CA TYR A 156 -41.02 -9.71 20.37
C TYR A 156 -42.09 -8.79 20.95
N LEU A 157 -41.87 -7.47 20.94
CA LEU A 157 -42.81 -6.50 21.51
C LEU A 157 -44.15 -6.50 20.76
N SER A 158 -44.08 -6.45 19.43
CA SER A 158 -45.23 -6.37 18.54
C SER A 158 -46.10 -7.63 18.61
N CYS A 159 -45.48 -8.81 18.60
CA CYS A 159 -46.20 -10.07 18.75
C CYS A 159 -46.72 -10.30 20.18
N SER A 160 -46.00 -9.86 21.21
CA SER A 160 -46.48 -9.95 22.60
C SER A 160 -47.74 -9.11 22.82
N ILE A 161 -47.76 -7.88 22.29
CA ILE A 161 -48.95 -7.01 22.35
C ILE A 161 -50.12 -7.65 21.60
N ALA A 162 -49.89 -8.13 20.38
CA ALA A 162 -50.91 -8.82 19.59
C ALA A 162 -51.47 -10.06 20.32
N ALA A 163 -50.59 -10.86 20.93
CA ALA A 163 -50.96 -12.06 21.69
C ALA A 163 -51.82 -11.74 22.92
N ILE A 164 -51.56 -10.63 23.62
CA ILE A 164 -52.39 -10.15 24.73
C ILE A 164 -53.77 -9.74 24.20
N THR A 165 -53.82 -9.00 23.09
CA THR A 165 -55.08 -8.50 22.52
C THR A 165 -55.97 -9.62 21.97
N GLU A 166 -55.38 -10.64 21.32
CA GLU A 166 -56.10 -11.77 20.73
C GLU A 166 -56.25 -12.96 21.71
N ARG A 167 -55.65 -12.89 22.90
CA ARG A 167 -55.58 -13.98 23.90
C ARG A 167 -55.05 -15.30 23.30
N SER A 168 -54.12 -15.22 22.34
CA SER A 168 -53.59 -16.38 21.62
C SER A 168 -52.48 -17.12 22.37
N PHE A 169 -51.73 -16.41 23.21
CA PHE A 169 -50.60 -16.95 23.97
C PHE A 169 -50.52 -16.29 25.35
N PRO A 170 -50.21 -17.05 26.42
CA PRO A 170 -50.10 -16.50 27.77
C PRO A 170 -48.84 -15.64 27.90
N VAL A 171 -49.00 -14.33 27.71
CA VAL A 171 -47.94 -13.34 27.98
C VAL A 171 -48.04 -12.87 29.44
N PRO A 172 -46.93 -12.85 30.20
CA PRO A 172 -46.91 -12.33 31.56
C PRO A 172 -47.38 -10.87 31.64
N SER A 173 -47.98 -10.49 32.78
CA SER A 173 -48.39 -9.10 33.03
C SER A 173 -47.19 -8.15 33.01
N LEU A 174 -47.40 -6.90 32.59
CA LEU A 174 -46.39 -5.84 32.62
C LEU A 174 -45.84 -5.56 34.03
N ALA A 175 -46.58 -5.96 35.07
CA ALA A 175 -46.16 -5.85 36.47
C ALA A 175 -45.21 -6.97 36.94
N ASP A 176 -45.02 -8.05 36.16
CA ASP A 176 -44.10 -9.15 36.47
C ASP A 176 -42.84 -9.11 35.56
N PRO A 177 -41.78 -8.39 35.96
CA PRO A 177 -40.56 -8.28 35.18
C PRO A 177 -39.80 -9.61 35.07
N LYS A 178 -39.96 -10.53 36.05
CA LYS A 178 -39.30 -11.84 36.03
C LYS A 178 -39.94 -12.74 34.99
N GLY A 179 -41.28 -12.76 34.93
CA GLY A 179 -42.04 -13.47 33.91
C GLY A 179 -41.74 -12.97 32.50
N LEU A 180 -41.71 -11.64 32.30
CA LEU A 180 -41.35 -11.03 31.02
C LEU A 180 -39.94 -11.42 30.57
N TRP A 181 -38.95 -11.37 31.47
CA TRP A 181 -37.58 -11.79 31.15
C TRP A 181 -37.49 -13.28 30.79
N LEU A 182 -38.21 -14.15 31.49
CA LEU A 182 -38.29 -15.58 31.17
C LEU A 182 -38.92 -15.81 29.77
N CYS A 183 -39.95 -15.06 29.42
CA CYS A 183 -40.59 -15.08 28.11
C CYS A 183 -39.63 -14.61 27.00
N ALA A 184 -38.92 -13.49 27.21
CA ALA A 184 -37.90 -12.98 26.29
C ALA A 184 -36.71 -13.94 26.14
N LYS A 185 -36.27 -14.59 27.23
CA LYS A 185 -35.22 -15.62 27.20
C LYS A 185 -35.64 -16.85 26.41
N ARG A 186 -36.92 -17.24 26.50
CA ARG A 186 -37.49 -18.34 25.70
C ARG A 186 -37.51 -17.99 24.21
N PHE A 187 -37.93 -16.77 23.87
CA PHE A 187 -37.86 -16.25 22.50
C PHE A 187 -36.42 -16.24 21.96
N GLY A 188 -35.47 -15.73 22.74
CA GLY A 188 -34.05 -15.71 22.38
C GLY A 188 -33.45 -17.10 22.15
N ARG A 189 -33.84 -18.12 22.93
CA ARG A 189 -33.38 -19.52 22.73
C ARG A 189 -33.91 -20.14 21.45
N GLN A 190 -35.18 -19.91 21.11
CA GLN A 190 -35.78 -20.41 19.87
C GLN A 190 -35.15 -19.76 18.64
N PHE A 191 -34.76 -18.49 18.76
CA PHE A 191 -34.13 -17.73 17.70
C PHE A 191 -32.59 -17.80 17.69
N GLN A 192 -31.97 -18.58 18.60
CA GLN A 192 -30.51 -18.56 18.79
C GLN A 192 -29.74 -19.00 17.54
N ARG A 193 -30.16 -20.08 16.89
CA ARG A 193 -29.52 -20.58 15.66
C ARG A 193 -29.76 -19.66 14.45
N PRO A 194 -31.01 -19.39 14.01
CA PRO A 194 -31.25 -18.50 12.86
C PRO A 194 -30.76 -17.08 13.12
N GLY A 195 -30.93 -16.56 14.34
CA GLY A 195 -30.44 -15.23 14.74
C GLY A 195 -28.91 -15.12 14.70
N SER A 196 -28.17 -16.18 15.04
CA SER A 196 -26.69 -16.16 14.94
C SER A 196 -26.23 -16.10 13.48
N PHE A 197 -26.88 -16.83 12.56
CA PHE A 197 -26.57 -16.75 11.13
C PHE A 197 -26.92 -15.39 10.54
N MET A 198 -28.04 -14.80 10.95
CA MET A 198 -28.44 -13.46 10.51
C MET A 198 -27.50 -12.38 11.05
N LEU A 199 -27.07 -12.50 12.30
CA LEU A 199 -26.09 -11.60 12.92
C LEU A 199 -24.75 -11.66 12.18
N LEU A 200 -24.25 -12.87 11.89
CA LEU A 200 -23.02 -13.07 11.12
C LEU A 200 -23.16 -12.53 9.69
N GLY A 201 -24.27 -12.82 9.01
CA GLY A 201 -24.54 -12.32 7.66
C GLY A 201 -24.61 -10.80 7.57
N HIS A 202 -25.25 -10.14 8.55
CA HIS A 202 -25.31 -8.69 8.60
C HIS A 202 -23.98 -8.04 9.01
N MET A 203 -23.17 -8.70 9.83
CA MET A 203 -21.80 -8.22 10.14
C MET A 203 -20.92 -8.24 8.88
N ILE A 204 -21.00 -9.31 8.08
CA ILE A 204 -20.25 -9.45 6.81
C ILE A 204 -20.75 -8.45 5.76
N LEU A 205 -22.07 -8.29 5.60
CA LEU A 205 -22.64 -7.32 4.66
C LEU A 205 -22.29 -5.85 4.99
N GLY A 206 -21.99 -5.54 6.25
CA GLY A 206 -21.59 -4.20 6.69
C GLY A 206 -20.08 -3.93 6.60
N SER A 207 -19.26 -4.96 6.36
CA SER A 207 -17.81 -4.84 6.14
C SER A 207 -17.52 -4.74 4.64
N THR A 208 -16.88 -3.66 4.21
CA THR A 208 -16.46 -3.51 2.81
C THR A 208 -15.14 -4.23 2.60
N LEU A 209 -15.15 -5.32 1.81
CA LEU A 209 -13.98 -6.01 1.21
C LEU A 209 -12.63 -5.72 1.89
N ASP A 210 -12.23 -6.61 2.79
CA ASP A 210 -10.95 -6.61 3.48
C ASP A 210 -9.79 -6.25 2.54
N PHE A 211 -9.23 -5.05 2.73
CA PHE A 211 -7.96 -4.70 2.11
C PHE A 211 -6.84 -4.89 3.12
N ILE A 212 -5.81 -5.61 2.72
CA ILE A 212 -4.61 -5.77 3.52
C ILE A 212 -3.66 -4.63 3.16
N ARG A 213 -3.13 -3.90 4.15
CA ARG A 213 -2.05 -2.95 3.91
C ARG A 213 -0.71 -3.68 3.99
N VAL A 214 0.01 -3.75 2.88
CA VAL A 214 1.37 -4.31 2.81
C VAL A 214 2.35 -3.15 2.76
N GLN A 215 3.39 -3.14 3.61
CA GLN A 215 4.40 -2.07 3.56
C GLN A 215 5.40 -2.31 2.41
N THR A 216 4.97 -2.10 1.16
CA THR A 216 5.87 -2.22 -0.01
C THR A 216 6.69 -0.95 -0.25
N GLY A 217 6.26 0.19 0.30
CA GLY A 217 6.98 1.46 0.21
C GLY A 217 7.01 2.05 -1.19
N GLY A 218 6.06 1.67 -2.06
CA GLY A 218 6.01 2.12 -3.45
C GLY A 218 6.84 1.30 -4.44
N CYS A 219 7.47 0.20 -4.00
CA CYS A 219 8.30 -0.62 -4.87
C CYS A 219 7.45 -1.49 -5.83
N SER A 220 7.60 -1.30 -7.15
CA SER A 220 6.89 -2.12 -8.14
C SER A 220 7.29 -3.60 -8.11
N ASN A 221 8.56 -3.89 -7.78
CA ASN A 221 9.09 -5.26 -7.71
C ASN A 221 8.48 -6.04 -6.54
N CYS A 222 8.17 -5.37 -5.42
CA CYS A 222 7.41 -5.96 -4.31
C CYS A 222 6.01 -6.37 -4.78
N ALA A 223 5.29 -5.48 -5.46
CA ALA A 223 3.96 -5.79 -5.96
C ALA A 223 3.98 -6.99 -6.92
N LEU A 224 4.96 -7.06 -7.82
CA LEU A 224 5.11 -8.18 -8.75
C LEU A 224 5.40 -9.51 -8.04
N ALA A 225 6.33 -9.52 -7.08
CA ALA A 225 6.65 -10.71 -6.30
C ALA A 225 5.46 -11.17 -5.45
N ILE A 226 4.75 -10.27 -4.78
CA ILE A 226 3.53 -10.58 -4.01
C ILE A 226 2.48 -11.22 -4.91
N THR A 227 2.22 -10.65 -6.09
CA THR A 227 1.29 -11.23 -7.06
C THR A 227 1.73 -12.62 -7.49
N GLN A 228 3.03 -12.84 -7.72
CA GLN A 228 3.55 -14.17 -8.07
C GLN A 228 3.29 -15.20 -6.97
N VAL A 229 3.57 -14.85 -5.72
CA VAL A 229 3.40 -15.74 -4.56
C VAL A 229 1.92 -16.03 -4.28
N LEU A 230 1.05 -15.02 -4.35
CA LEU A 230 -0.37 -15.17 -4.03
C LEU A 230 -1.19 -15.78 -5.17
N GLN A 231 -0.99 -15.33 -6.41
CA GLN A 231 -1.81 -15.75 -7.54
C GLN A 231 -1.29 -17.03 -8.19
N HIS A 232 0.02 -17.10 -8.50
CA HIS A 232 0.57 -18.21 -9.28
C HIS A 232 0.99 -19.40 -8.43
N PHE A 233 1.46 -19.15 -7.20
CA PHE A 233 1.82 -20.22 -6.27
C PHE A 233 0.65 -20.64 -5.38
N ALA A 234 0.03 -19.70 -4.65
CA ALA A 234 -1.09 -20.03 -3.75
C ALA A 234 -2.46 -20.19 -4.45
N GLY A 235 -2.58 -19.78 -5.72
CA GLY A 235 -3.79 -19.98 -6.52
C GLY A 235 -4.95 -19.05 -6.16
N PHE A 236 -4.70 -17.91 -5.51
CA PHE A 236 -5.76 -16.94 -5.19
C PHE A 236 -6.31 -16.27 -6.46
N GLN A 237 -7.63 -16.25 -6.60
CA GLN A 237 -8.31 -15.53 -7.69
C GLN A 237 -8.43 -14.04 -7.32
N GLU A 238 -8.23 -13.15 -8.31
CA GLU A 238 -8.40 -11.68 -8.22
C GLU A 238 -7.49 -10.93 -7.21
N VAL A 239 -6.20 -11.24 -7.17
CA VAL A 239 -5.21 -10.47 -6.41
C VAL A 239 -4.91 -9.14 -7.11
N ARG A 240 -5.19 -8.00 -6.47
CA ARG A 240 -4.74 -6.67 -6.93
C ARG A 240 -3.85 -6.01 -5.90
N VAL A 241 -2.60 -5.75 -6.28
CA VAL A 241 -1.64 -5.00 -5.48
C VAL A 241 -1.47 -3.62 -6.09
N ASP A 242 -1.84 -2.58 -5.36
CA ASP A 242 -1.58 -1.20 -5.76
C ASP A 242 -0.31 -0.67 -5.07
N PRO A 243 0.81 -0.53 -5.80
CA PRO A 243 2.06 -0.05 -5.23
C PRO A 243 1.97 1.41 -4.75
N SER A 244 1.04 2.21 -5.29
CA SER A 244 0.89 3.61 -4.91
C SER A 244 0.18 3.78 -3.55
N THR A 245 -0.73 2.87 -3.21
CA THR A 245 -1.50 2.91 -1.97
C THR A 245 -1.07 1.89 -0.93
N ASP A 246 -0.16 0.97 -1.28
CA ASP A 246 0.28 -0.15 -0.42
C ASP A 246 -0.90 -1.08 -0.03
N LYS A 247 -1.97 -1.08 -0.85
CA LYS A 247 -3.19 -1.87 -0.62
C LYS A 247 -3.19 -3.13 -1.46
N LEU A 248 -3.46 -4.24 -0.80
CA LEU A 248 -3.67 -5.57 -1.37
C LEU A 248 -5.14 -5.92 -1.20
N HIS A 249 -5.85 -6.05 -2.31
CA HIS A 249 -7.25 -6.47 -2.32
C HIS A 249 -7.33 -7.99 -2.44
N LEU A 250 -7.99 -8.62 -1.47
CA LEU A 250 -8.21 -10.07 -1.42
C LEU A 250 -9.60 -10.40 -0.89
N GLU A 251 -10.08 -11.59 -1.20
CA GLU A 251 -11.30 -12.12 -0.61
C GLU A 251 -11.08 -12.45 0.88
N SER A 252 -11.99 -12.00 1.76
CA SER A 252 -11.90 -12.07 3.23
C SER A 252 -11.51 -13.46 3.78
N ARG A 253 -12.06 -14.54 3.18
CA ARG A 253 -11.78 -15.92 3.58
C ARG A 253 -10.31 -16.33 3.48
N ASN A 254 -9.54 -15.67 2.61
CA ASN A 254 -8.17 -16.02 2.27
C ASN A 254 -7.12 -15.16 3.01
N VAL A 255 -7.56 -14.10 3.69
CA VAL A 255 -6.70 -13.10 4.35
C VAL A 255 -5.72 -13.73 5.35
N PRO A 256 -6.13 -14.60 6.29
CA PRO A 256 -5.20 -15.18 7.26
C PRO A 256 -4.14 -16.10 6.62
N HIS A 257 -4.48 -16.77 5.52
CA HIS A 257 -3.56 -17.64 4.79
C HIS A 257 -2.54 -16.81 4.00
N ALA A 258 -3.00 -15.77 3.30
CA ALA A 258 -2.14 -14.83 2.58
C ALA A 258 -1.14 -14.14 3.51
N ILE A 259 -1.55 -13.71 4.71
CA ILE A 259 -0.66 -13.07 5.70
C ILE A 259 0.47 -14.02 6.12
N ARG A 260 0.15 -15.29 6.44
CA ARG A 260 1.18 -16.27 6.86
C ARG A 260 2.21 -16.51 5.76
N LEU A 261 1.74 -16.66 4.53
CA LEU A 261 2.59 -16.96 3.38
C LEU A 261 3.46 -15.76 2.97
N LEU A 262 2.94 -14.53 3.05
CA LEU A 262 3.74 -13.31 2.87
C LEU A 262 4.78 -13.11 3.98
N HIS A 263 4.44 -13.45 5.23
CA HIS A 263 5.38 -13.42 6.34
C HIS A 263 6.54 -14.41 6.13
N HIS A 264 6.26 -15.63 5.67
CA HIS A 264 7.30 -16.61 5.34
C HIS A 264 8.20 -16.17 4.19
N ALA A 265 7.67 -15.39 3.24
CA ALA A 265 8.44 -14.80 2.16
C ALA A 265 9.22 -13.52 2.57
N GLY A 266 9.10 -13.08 3.83
CA GLY A 266 9.89 -11.98 4.41
C GLY A 266 9.26 -10.59 4.33
N TRP A 267 7.96 -10.46 4.01
CA TRP A 267 7.26 -9.17 4.02
C TRP A 267 6.75 -8.80 5.41
N ARG A 268 6.97 -7.53 5.80
CA ARG A 268 6.41 -6.97 7.02
C ARG A 268 4.99 -6.48 6.79
N MET A 269 4.11 -6.92 7.69
CA MET A 269 2.72 -6.48 7.76
C MET A 269 2.60 -5.61 9.01
N PRO A 270 1.94 -4.43 8.96
CA PRO A 270 1.72 -3.63 10.15
C PRO A 270 0.97 -4.47 11.19
N ASP A 271 1.46 -4.45 12.44
CA ASP A 271 1.07 -5.37 13.50
C ASP A 271 -0.45 -5.46 13.67
N PHE A 272 -1.02 -6.60 13.28
CA PHE A 272 -2.31 -7.06 13.77
C PHE A 272 -2.11 -7.51 15.22
N ILE A 273 -2.16 -6.57 16.17
CA ILE A 273 -2.27 -6.90 17.59
C ILE A 273 -3.73 -7.33 17.82
N PHE A 274 -4.01 -8.64 17.67
CA PHE A 274 -4.83 -9.47 18.57
C PHE A 274 -5.12 -10.83 17.92
N GLY A 275 -4.63 -11.90 18.58
CA GLY A 275 -5.15 -13.27 18.52
C GLY A 275 -5.41 -13.89 17.15
N LEU A 276 -4.40 -14.55 16.57
CA LEU A 276 -4.66 -15.64 15.61
C LEU A 276 -5.68 -16.62 16.25
N PRO A 277 -6.85 -16.86 15.65
CA PRO A 277 -7.68 -17.97 16.06
C PRO A 277 -6.89 -19.26 15.82
N LYS A 278 -6.81 -20.13 16.83
CA LYS A 278 -6.41 -21.52 16.61
C LYS A 278 -7.30 -22.08 15.51
N ALA A 279 -6.68 -22.64 14.47
CA ALA A 279 -7.37 -23.25 13.35
C ALA A 279 -8.46 -24.21 13.87
N THR A 280 -9.72 -23.83 13.70
CA THR A 280 -10.83 -24.76 13.77
C THR A 280 -10.68 -25.69 12.57
N ARG A 281 -10.44 -26.97 12.85
CA ARG A 281 -10.71 -28.04 11.88
C ARG A 281 -12.16 -27.86 11.44
N ASP A 282 -12.40 -27.48 10.20
CA ASP A 282 -13.67 -27.82 9.55
C ASP A 282 -13.58 -27.81 8.03
N ASN A 283 -13.97 -28.96 7.50
CA ASN A 283 -14.61 -29.28 6.22
C ASN A 283 -14.07 -28.62 4.95
N SER A 284 -13.16 -29.38 4.34
CA SER A 284 -12.76 -29.32 2.95
C SER A 284 -13.97 -29.54 2.02
N GLU A 285 -14.51 -28.48 1.45
CA GLU A 285 -15.26 -28.58 0.20
C GLU A 285 -14.98 -27.32 -0.65
N HIS A 286 -14.27 -27.55 -1.76
CA HIS A 286 -13.96 -26.63 -2.87
C HIS A 286 -12.85 -25.57 -2.70
N THR A 287 -11.59 -26.01 -2.56
CA THR A 287 -10.39 -25.48 -3.26
C THR A 287 -9.25 -26.51 -3.08
N VAL A 288 -9.27 -27.61 -3.85
CA VAL A 288 -8.49 -28.82 -3.51
C VAL A 288 -7.04 -28.81 -4.00
N ASP A 289 -6.65 -27.99 -4.98
CA ASP A 289 -5.29 -28.08 -5.55
C ASP A 289 -4.27 -27.07 -4.97
N GLY A 290 -4.68 -25.83 -4.66
CA GLY A 290 -3.76 -24.79 -4.15
C GLY A 290 -3.30 -25.03 -2.71
N ASN A 291 -4.19 -25.51 -1.84
CA ASN A 291 -3.89 -25.72 -0.42
C ASN A 291 -2.91 -26.89 -0.21
N GLN A 292 -2.95 -27.95 -1.04
CA GLN A 292 -2.01 -29.07 -0.93
C GLN A 292 -0.58 -28.68 -1.29
N LEU A 293 -0.40 -27.84 -2.33
CA LEU A 293 0.90 -27.32 -2.75
C LEU A 293 1.53 -26.40 -1.69
N VAL A 294 0.73 -25.53 -1.11
CA VAL A 294 1.19 -24.65 -0.04
C VAL A 294 1.49 -25.44 1.23
N GLU A 295 0.65 -26.40 1.61
CA GLU A 295 0.91 -27.26 2.76
C GLU A 295 2.11 -28.19 2.55
N SER A 296 2.34 -28.74 1.35
CA SER A 296 3.55 -29.53 1.07
C SER A 296 4.81 -28.67 1.16
N PHE A 297 4.78 -27.46 0.59
CA PHE A 297 5.90 -26.52 0.66
C PHE A 297 6.16 -26.04 2.10
N LEU A 298 5.11 -25.76 2.89
CA LEU A 298 5.21 -25.28 4.27
C LEU A 298 5.48 -26.40 5.30
N LYS A 299 5.23 -27.67 5.00
CA LYS A 299 5.60 -28.81 5.89
C LYS A 299 7.10 -28.84 6.20
N HIS A 300 7.93 -28.32 5.29
CA HIS A 300 9.38 -28.23 5.44
C HIS A 300 9.86 -26.96 6.14
N VAL A 301 8.94 -26.03 6.44
CA VAL A 301 9.22 -24.76 7.10
C VAL A 301 8.99 -24.93 8.61
N SER A 302 10.08 -24.89 9.38
CA SER A 302 10.04 -24.81 10.85
C SER A 302 9.21 -23.61 11.31
N LYS A 303 8.66 -23.64 12.54
CA LYS A 303 7.97 -22.49 13.15
C LYS A 303 8.77 -21.20 12.90
N PRO A 304 8.11 -20.07 12.56
CA PRO A 304 8.81 -18.84 12.23
C PRO A 304 9.70 -18.42 13.40
N ASP A 305 11.02 -18.32 13.16
CA ASP A 305 11.93 -17.68 14.08
C ASP A 305 11.60 -16.18 14.11
N PRO A 306 11.37 -15.58 15.29
CA PRO A 306 11.09 -14.15 15.41
C PRO A 306 12.25 -13.27 14.91
N ASP A 307 13.45 -13.85 14.72
CA ASP A 307 14.66 -13.19 14.25
C ASP A 307 14.88 -13.22 12.72
N LEU A 308 13.98 -13.82 11.92
CA LEU A 308 13.99 -13.73 10.44
C LEU A 308 13.66 -12.31 9.91
N SER A 309 13.51 -11.34 10.81
CA SER A 309 13.52 -9.95 10.43
C SER A 309 14.87 -9.61 9.79
N PRO A 310 14.92 -8.92 8.62
CA PRO A 310 16.14 -8.21 8.29
C PRO A 310 16.43 -7.30 9.49
N PRO A 311 17.69 -7.23 9.98
CA PRO A 311 18.01 -6.29 11.03
C PRO A 311 17.43 -4.94 10.58
N PRO A 312 16.84 -4.14 11.50
CA PRO A 312 16.54 -2.76 11.15
C PRO A 312 17.77 -2.25 10.44
N SER A 313 17.59 -1.66 9.25
CA SER A 313 18.70 -1.12 8.48
C SER A 313 19.69 -0.56 9.50
N LYS A 314 20.98 -0.86 9.39
CA LYS A 314 21.98 0.01 10.01
C LYS A 314 21.89 1.40 9.34
N ARG A 315 20.75 2.09 9.45
CA ARG A 315 20.67 3.39 10.09
C ARG A 315 21.56 3.23 11.29
N ILE A 316 22.74 3.84 11.23
CA ILE A 316 23.65 3.90 12.35
C ILE A 316 22.78 4.24 13.56
N ARG A 317 22.62 3.26 14.45
CA ARG A 317 22.14 3.51 15.80
C ARG A 317 23.21 4.45 16.32
N GLN A 318 22.87 5.72 16.50
CA GLN A 318 23.67 6.64 17.28
C GLN A 318 23.86 5.92 18.62
N THR A 319 25.00 5.27 18.79
CA THR A 319 25.56 5.01 20.11
C THR A 319 25.58 6.36 20.79
N GLU A 320 24.77 6.45 21.85
CA GLU A 320 24.84 7.43 22.93
C GLU A 320 25.08 8.87 22.47
N SER A 321 24.04 9.70 22.61
CA SER A 321 24.19 11.15 22.62
C SER A 321 25.45 11.54 23.39
N PRO A 322 26.49 12.11 22.74
CA PRO A 322 27.45 12.88 23.48
C PRO A 322 26.64 14.04 24.05
N THR A 323 26.65 14.18 25.37
CA THR A 323 26.36 15.43 26.06
C THR A 323 26.83 16.61 25.21
N PRO A 324 26.06 17.69 25.08
CA PRO A 324 26.36 18.78 24.17
C PRO A 324 27.65 19.46 24.64
N VAL A 325 28.78 19.06 24.06
CA VAL A 325 30.00 19.83 24.11
C VAL A 325 29.78 20.94 23.11
N ILE A 326 29.54 22.13 23.64
CA ILE A 326 29.40 23.39 22.93
C ILE A 326 30.64 23.57 22.04
N GLY A 327 30.44 23.37 20.75
CA GLY A 327 31.43 23.51 19.69
C GLY A 327 30.71 23.41 18.36
N GLN A 328 29.96 24.46 18.00
CA GLN A 328 29.24 24.56 16.74
C GLN A 328 30.22 24.53 15.55
N VAL A 329 30.44 23.37 14.95
CA VAL A 329 30.79 23.30 13.53
C VAL A 329 29.46 23.30 12.79
N GLU A 330 29.07 24.46 12.23
CA GLU A 330 27.91 24.52 11.33
C GLU A 330 28.14 23.57 10.15
N THR A 331 27.42 22.45 10.13
CA THR A 331 27.46 21.51 9.00
C THR A 331 26.81 22.17 7.79
N ARG A 332 27.47 22.13 6.63
CA ARG A 332 26.99 22.82 5.43
C ARG A 332 25.75 22.09 4.88
N LEU A 333 24.83 22.81 4.23
CA LEU A 333 23.56 22.25 3.74
C LEU A 333 23.75 21.14 2.70
N ALA A 334 24.71 21.31 1.80
CA ALA A 334 25.02 20.36 0.73
C ALA A 334 25.55 19.03 1.28
N ASP A 335 26.25 19.05 2.43
CA ASP A 335 26.82 17.85 3.06
C ASP A 335 25.71 16.89 3.55
N ARG A 336 24.48 17.41 3.71
CA ARG A 336 23.30 16.63 4.14
C ARG A 336 22.51 16.04 2.97
N LEU A 337 22.86 16.39 1.73
CA LEU A 337 22.14 15.95 0.54
C LEU A 337 22.38 14.47 0.27
N VAL A 338 21.31 13.78 -0.10
CA VAL A 338 21.33 12.40 -0.58
C VAL A 338 20.61 12.36 -1.93
N ALA A 339 21.10 11.55 -2.86
CA ALA A 339 20.40 11.32 -4.13
C ALA A 339 19.06 10.62 -3.87
N VAL A 340 17.99 11.18 -4.41
CA VAL A 340 16.64 10.60 -4.34
C VAL A 340 16.48 9.64 -5.51
N LEU A 341 16.51 8.35 -5.24
CA LEU A 341 16.49 7.31 -6.27
C LEU A 341 15.07 6.77 -6.52
N ALA A 342 14.92 5.78 -7.39
CA ALA A 342 13.63 5.10 -7.57
C ALA A 342 13.30 4.19 -6.36
N PRO A 343 12.01 3.98 -6.03
CA PRO A 343 11.62 3.14 -4.88
C PRO A 343 12.16 1.71 -5.00
N GLU A 344 12.29 1.19 -6.22
CA GLU A 344 12.84 -0.15 -6.48
C GLU A 344 14.30 -0.26 -6.10
N VAL A 345 15.08 0.81 -6.20
CA VAL A 345 16.51 0.84 -5.87
C VAL A 345 16.73 0.91 -4.36
N GLU A 346 15.90 1.69 -3.66
CA GLU A 346 15.95 1.85 -2.21
C GLU A 346 15.26 0.69 -1.45
N CYS A 347 14.56 -0.18 -2.18
CA CYS A 347 13.85 -1.32 -1.60
C CYS A 347 14.81 -2.21 -0.81
N SER A 348 14.39 -2.57 0.41
CA SER A 348 15.13 -3.45 1.32
C SER A 348 14.55 -4.86 1.40
N TYR A 349 13.56 -5.19 0.56
CA TYR A 349 12.98 -6.52 0.48
C TYR A 349 13.68 -7.37 -0.59
N PRO A 350 13.89 -8.68 -0.34
CA PRO A 350 14.55 -9.59 -1.27
C PRO A 350 13.66 -10.05 -2.45
N HIS A 351 12.37 -9.70 -2.46
CA HIS A 351 11.41 -10.08 -3.51
C HIS A 351 11.35 -11.59 -3.76
N LEU A 352 11.23 -12.37 -2.68
CA LEU A 352 11.35 -13.83 -2.74
C LEU A 352 10.08 -14.50 -3.28
N VAL A 353 10.27 -15.49 -4.14
CA VAL A 353 9.22 -16.38 -4.66
C VAL A 353 9.62 -17.84 -4.43
N PRO A 354 8.65 -18.76 -4.25
CA PRO A 354 8.94 -20.16 -3.98
C PRO A 354 9.38 -20.92 -5.23
N GLY A 355 10.26 -21.89 -5.05
CA GLY A 355 10.84 -22.73 -6.09
C GLY A 355 11.36 -24.07 -5.57
N TRP A 356 11.79 -24.94 -6.48
CA TRP A 356 12.38 -26.23 -6.15
C TRP A 356 13.86 -26.29 -6.55
N CYS A 357 14.69 -26.85 -5.67
CA CYS A 357 16.10 -27.13 -5.93
C CYS A 357 16.46 -28.57 -5.55
N THR A 358 17.63 -29.03 -6.00
CA THR A 358 18.19 -30.31 -5.56
C THR A 358 19.69 -30.19 -5.31
N PHE A 359 20.25 -31.07 -4.50
CA PHE A 359 21.67 -31.06 -4.15
C PHE A 359 22.44 -32.06 -4.99
N ILE A 360 23.44 -31.57 -5.73
CA ILE A 360 24.27 -32.41 -6.61
C ILE A 360 25.72 -32.29 -6.21
N GLN A 361 26.42 -33.43 -6.23
CA GLN A 361 27.84 -33.49 -5.94
C GLN A 361 28.64 -32.71 -6.98
N ARG A 362 29.60 -31.90 -6.54
CA ARG A 362 30.54 -31.23 -7.44
C ARG A 362 31.31 -32.25 -8.28
N GLY A 363 31.51 -31.96 -9.56
CA GLY A 363 32.25 -32.81 -10.51
C GLY A 363 31.57 -32.95 -11.86
N ARG A 364 31.83 -34.07 -12.54
CA ARG A 364 31.28 -34.36 -13.88
C ARG A 364 29.75 -34.42 -13.90
N LEU A 365 29.15 -35.00 -12.86
CA LEU A 365 27.69 -35.09 -12.70
C LEU A 365 27.00 -33.72 -12.73
N LEU A 366 27.55 -32.72 -12.03
CA LEU A 366 26.99 -31.36 -12.01
C LEU A 366 26.97 -30.71 -13.40
N SER A 367 28.04 -30.88 -14.17
CA SER A 367 28.13 -30.34 -15.53
C SER A 367 27.12 -31.00 -16.48
N ARG A 368 26.97 -32.33 -16.40
CA ARG A 368 25.97 -33.08 -17.18
C ARG A 368 24.54 -32.69 -16.79
N PHE A 369 24.28 -32.52 -15.50
CA PHE A 369 22.97 -32.10 -15.01
C PHE A 369 22.58 -30.70 -15.49
N ASN A 370 23.53 -29.76 -15.48
CA ASN A 370 23.28 -28.42 -15.98
C ASN A 370 22.93 -28.43 -17.49
N ILE A 371 23.63 -29.22 -18.30
CA ILE A 371 23.32 -29.39 -19.73
C ILE A 371 21.93 -30.01 -19.93
N PHE A 372 21.60 -31.04 -19.14
CA PHE A 372 20.27 -31.66 -19.15
C PHE A 372 19.17 -30.63 -18.83
N LEU A 373 19.35 -29.83 -17.78
CA LEU A 373 18.38 -28.81 -17.39
C LEU A 373 18.23 -27.69 -18.43
N GLN A 374 19.31 -27.30 -19.11
CA GLN A 374 19.23 -26.32 -20.21
C GLN A 374 18.38 -26.83 -21.36
N LYS A 375 18.36 -28.15 -21.61
CA LYS A 375 17.57 -28.77 -22.67
C LYS A 375 16.12 -29.04 -22.26
N ASN A 376 15.91 -29.61 -21.08
CA ASN A 376 14.60 -30.15 -20.68
C ASN A 376 13.76 -29.21 -19.80
N ALA A 377 14.40 -28.25 -19.12
CA ALA A 377 13.71 -27.30 -18.25
C ALA A 377 14.38 -25.92 -18.31
N PRO A 378 14.41 -25.22 -19.45
CA PRO A 378 15.08 -23.93 -19.57
C PRO A 378 14.47 -22.87 -18.63
N LEU A 379 15.30 -21.96 -18.12
CA LEU A 379 14.82 -20.88 -17.26
C LEU A 379 14.02 -19.85 -18.06
N PRO A 380 12.89 -19.36 -17.53
CA PRO A 380 12.14 -18.28 -18.17
C PRO A 380 13.01 -17.02 -18.23
N GLN A 381 12.76 -16.17 -19.23
CA GLN A 381 13.54 -14.95 -19.48
C GLN A 381 13.63 -14.04 -18.24
N GLN A 382 12.56 -14.00 -17.44
CA GLN A 382 12.50 -13.22 -16.20
C GLN A 382 13.50 -13.67 -15.14
N LEU A 383 14.01 -14.91 -15.19
CA LEU A 383 14.95 -15.48 -14.22
C LEU A 383 16.36 -15.66 -14.79
N HIS A 384 16.69 -15.06 -15.95
CA HIS A 384 18.04 -15.16 -16.52
C HIS A 384 19.12 -14.50 -15.65
N HIS A 385 18.73 -13.64 -14.70
CA HIS A 385 19.65 -13.10 -13.71
C HIS A 385 20.07 -14.15 -12.66
N ILE A 386 19.31 -15.21 -12.45
CA ILE A 386 19.59 -16.24 -11.45
C ILE A 386 20.70 -17.16 -11.94
N LYS A 387 21.71 -17.40 -11.10
CA LYS A 387 22.71 -18.44 -11.38
C LYS A 387 22.10 -19.79 -11.08
N ARG A 388 21.96 -20.66 -12.08
CA ARG A 388 21.27 -21.96 -11.90
C ARG A 388 21.94 -22.88 -10.88
N ILE A 389 23.25 -22.76 -10.73
CA ILE A 389 24.07 -23.47 -9.74
C ILE A 389 24.49 -22.46 -8.68
N ASP A 390 24.23 -22.76 -7.41
CA ASP A 390 24.72 -21.94 -6.31
C ASP A 390 26.12 -22.40 -5.86
N SER A 391 27.13 -21.96 -6.59
CA SER A 391 28.52 -22.25 -6.21
C SER A 391 28.99 -21.52 -4.95
N CYS A 392 28.20 -20.62 -4.39
CA CYS A 392 28.58 -19.83 -3.22
C CYS A 392 28.29 -20.55 -1.89
N ARG A 393 27.35 -21.51 -1.89
CA ARG A 393 27.04 -22.34 -0.71
C ARG A 393 27.66 -23.73 -0.87
N GLU A 394 28.29 -24.21 0.18
CA GLU A 394 28.94 -25.52 0.22
C GLU A 394 28.39 -26.32 1.40
N PHE A 395 27.87 -27.51 1.12
CA PHE A 395 27.36 -28.41 2.14
C PHE A 395 28.23 -29.65 2.20
N HIS A 396 28.73 -29.97 3.38
CA HIS A 396 29.52 -31.17 3.61
C HIS A 396 28.58 -32.32 3.94
N SER A 397 28.58 -33.38 3.14
CA SER A 397 27.98 -34.65 3.57
C SER A 397 28.95 -35.42 4.48
N ILE A 398 28.40 -36.32 5.30
CA ILE A 398 29.14 -37.32 6.10
C ILE A 398 30.11 -38.16 5.23
N SER A 399 29.93 -38.18 3.91
CA SER A 399 30.75 -38.94 2.94
C SER A 399 31.90 -38.16 2.28
N SER A 400 32.37 -37.06 2.86
CA SER A 400 33.59 -36.30 2.45
C SER A 400 33.55 -35.56 1.09
N ARG A 401 32.42 -35.53 0.38
CA ARG A 401 32.28 -34.83 -0.91
C ARG A 401 31.27 -33.66 -0.82
N TRP A 402 31.56 -32.58 -1.56
CA TRP A 402 30.85 -31.31 -1.45
C TRP A 402 29.62 -31.32 -2.37
N SER A 403 28.43 -31.03 -1.83
CA SER A 403 27.20 -30.88 -2.61
C SER A 403 26.80 -29.41 -2.75
N VAL A 404 26.19 -29.10 -3.90
CA VAL A 404 25.80 -27.75 -4.30
C VAL A 404 24.31 -27.75 -4.66
N PRO A 405 23.53 -26.74 -4.21
CA PRO A 405 22.15 -26.61 -4.64
C PRO A 405 22.06 -26.16 -6.11
N VAL A 406 21.22 -26.85 -6.88
CA VAL A 406 20.89 -26.54 -8.27
C VAL A 406 19.42 -26.24 -8.39
N PHE A 407 19.09 -25.10 -8.99
CA PHE A 407 17.73 -24.64 -9.16
C PHE A 407 17.04 -25.38 -10.33
N LEU A 408 15.87 -25.97 -10.03
CA LEU A 408 15.09 -26.75 -10.99
C LEU A 408 14.07 -25.87 -11.70
N GLY A 409 13.23 -25.15 -10.94
CA GLY A 409 12.15 -24.33 -11.49
C GLY A 409 11.30 -23.67 -10.40
N LEU A 410 10.45 -22.71 -10.81
CA LEU A 410 9.52 -22.02 -9.91
C LEU A 410 8.40 -22.96 -9.47
N ALA A 411 8.04 -22.88 -8.19
CA ALA A 411 6.90 -23.62 -7.68
C ALA A 411 5.62 -22.97 -8.22
N SER A 412 4.81 -23.76 -8.90
CA SER A 412 3.56 -23.33 -9.51
C SER A 412 2.58 -24.51 -9.53
N SER A 413 1.33 -24.24 -9.89
CA SER A 413 0.34 -25.30 -10.13
C SER A 413 0.79 -26.31 -11.20
N THR A 414 1.65 -25.90 -12.13
CA THR A 414 2.20 -26.75 -13.21
C THR A 414 3.54 -27.42 -12.87
N PHE A 415 4.22 -26.97 -11.82
CA PHE A 415 5.53 -27.48 -11.41
C PHE A 415 5.59 -27.65 -9.89
N THR A 416 5.02 -28.76 -9.48
CA THR A 416 4.90 -29.30 -8.13
C THR A 416 6.15 -30.08 -7.73
N GLU A 417 6.21 -30.48 -6.46
CA GLU A 417 7.27 -31.36 -5.93
C GLU A 417 7.40 -32.66 -6.74
N THR A 418 6.26 -33.22 -7.18
CA THR A 418 6.25 -34.48 -7.92
C THR A 418 6.86 -34.34 -9.31
N GLU A 419 6.64 -33.21 -9.99
CA GLU A 419 7.30 -32.93 -11.27
C GLU A 419 8.78 -32.64 -11.10
N ALA A 420 9.18 -31.96 -10.02
CA ALA A 420 10.59 -31.78 -9.69
C ALA A 420 11.30 -33.13 -9.48
N ILE A 421 10.69 -34.06 -8.76
CA ILE A 421 11.22 -35.43 -8.55
C ILE A 421 11.26 -36.22 -9.87
N LYS A 422 10.24 -36.09 -10.74
CA LYS A 422 10.26 -36.71 -12.07
C LYS A 422 11.44 -36.23 -12.91
N LEU A 423 11.69 -34.92 -12.96
CA LEU A 423 12.80 -34.32 -13.69
C LEU A 423 14.17 -34.82 -13.19
N ILE A 424 14.32 -34.95 -11.87
CA ILE A 424 15.50 -35.52 -11.22
C ILE A 424 15.71 -36.99 -11.65
N ASN A 425 14.64 -37.78 -11.66
CA ASN A 425 14.70 -39.20 -12.03
C ASN A 425 14.95 -39.43 -13.52
N GLU A 426 14.44 -38.57 -14.41
CA GLU A 426 14.75 -38.57 -15.84
C GLU A 426 16.24 -38.33 -16.11
N PHE A 427 16.86 -37.44 -15.34
CA PHE A 427 18.31 -37.31 -15.42
C PHE A 427 19.01 -38.57 -14.92
N ARG A 428 18.60 -39.12 -13.77
CA ARG A 428 19.20 -40.33 -13.20
C ARG A 428 19.17 -41.51 -14.18
N SER A 429 18.09 -41.68 -14.93
CA SER A 429 18.00 -42.74 -15.95
C SER A 429 18.87 -42.47 -17.19
N SER A 430 19.22 -41.21 -17.47
CA SER A 430 20.12 -40.82 -18.57
C SER A 430 21.62 -40.96 -18.27
N VAL A 431 21.99 -41.20 -17.01
CA VAL A 431 23.38 -41.33 -16.56
C VAL A 431 23.74 -42.81 -16.43
N GLU A 432 24.65 -43.29 -17.28
CA GLU A 432 25.27 -44.61 -17.12
C GLU A 432 26.07 -44.67 -15.80
N PRO A 433 25.98 -45.77 -15.03
CA PRO A 433 26.74 -45.93 -13.80
C PRO A 433 28.23 -46.06 -14.12
N CYS A 434 28.98 -44.97 -13.97
CA CYS A 434 30.44 -44.99 -14.02
C CYS A 434 30.99 -45.50 -12.67
N SER A 435 32.06 -46.30 -12.71
CA SER A 435 32.64 -47.03 -11.58
C SER A 435 33.16 -46.19 -10.39
N ASP A 436 33.27 -44.86 -10.52
CA ASP A 436 33.82 -43.95 -9.48
C ASP A 436 32.79 -42.98 -8.85
N ASP A 437 31.57 -42.91 -9.38
CA ASP A 437 30.51 -42.02 -8.92
C ASP A 437 29.46 -42.83 -8.14
N SER A 438 29.62 -42.96 -6.82
CA SER A 438 28.54 -43.43 -5.95
C SER A 438 27.41 -42.41 -5.96
N LEU A 439 26.41 -42.64 -6.83
CA LEU A 439 25.18 -41.87 -6.83
C LEU A 439 24.50 -42.01 -5.45
N PRO A 440 24.11 -40.90 -4.80
CA PRO A 440 23.31 -40.96 -3.58
C PRO A 440 22.05 -41.81 -3.80
N ASP A 441 21.67 -42.61 -2.81
CA ASP A 441 20.52 -43.52 -2.93
C ASP A 441 19.22 -42.78 -3.30
N TYR A 442 19.08 -41.53 -2.87
CA TYR A 442 17.92 -40.68 -3.17
C TYR A 442 18.32 -39.22 -3.45
N TRP A 443 17.86 -38.67 -4.58
CA TRP A 443 17.88 -37.22 -4.85
C TRP A 443 16.51 -36.65 -4.51
N THR A 444 16.45 -35.77 -3.52
CA THR A 444 15.24 -35.08 -3.10
C THR A 444 15.05 -33.77 -3.85
N ALA A 445 13.79 -33.40 -4.09
CA ALA A 445 13.43 -32.02 -4.31
C ALA A 445 13.37 -31.31 -2.95
N VAL A 446 13.99 -30.14 -2.86
CA VAL A 446 14.06 -29.32 -1.65
C VAL A 446 13.44 -27.95 -1.97
N PRO A 447 12.56 -27.41 -1.12
CA PRO A 447 11.98 -26.09 -1.35
C PRO A 447 13.05 -24.99 -1.22
N CYS A 448 12.91 -23.95 -2.02
CA CYS A 448 13.78 -22.77 -1.98
C CYS A 448 13.00 -21.48 -2.23
N TRP A 449 13.51 -20.38 -1.66
CA TRP A 449 13.01 -19.03 -1.89
C TRP A 449 14.03 -18.28 -2.74
N ILE A 450 13.62 -17.86 -3.94
CA ILE A 450 14.52 -17.21 -4.91
C ILE A 450 14.09 -15.78 -5.19
N PRO A 451 15.02 -14.86 -5.50
CA PRO A 451 14.68 -13.48 -5.86
C PRO A 451 14.04 -13.41 -7.25
N PHE A 452 12.78 -12.96 -7.32
CA PHE A 452 12.04 -12.90 -8.58
C PHE A 452 12.56 -11.84 -9.55
N CYS A 453 13.02 -10.71 -9.03
CA CYS A 453 13.52 -9.59 -9.82
C CYS A 453 15.05 -9.57 -9.83
N ALA A 454 15.65 -9.09 -10.92
CA ALA A 454 17.10 -8.89 -11.00
C ALA A 454 17.57 -7.81 -10.01
N PRO A 455 18.75 -7.96 -9.38
CA PRO A 455 19.30 -6.93 -8.52
C PRO A 455 19.72 -5.71 -9.36
N MET A 456 19.38 -4.51 -8.91
CA MET A 456 19.80 -3.26 -9.56
C MET A 456 21.13 -2.75 -9.00
N THR A 457 21.45 -3.14 -7.76
CA THR A 457 22.63 -2.65 -7.03
C THR A 457 23.40 -3.78 -6.37
N ARG A 458 24.67 -3.55 -6.07
CA ARG A 458 25.51 -4.48 -5.28
C ARG A 458 24.90 -4.79 -3.92
N ARG A 459 24.26 -3.80 -3.30
CA ARG A 459 23.53 -3.96 -2.04
C ARG A 459 22.39 -4.95 -2.17
N GLN A 460 21.58 -4.84 -3.23
CA GLN A 460 20.48 -5.78 -3.49
C GLN A 460 20.97 -7.17 -3.87
N GLN A 461 22.04 -7.27 -4.66
CA GLN A 461 22.64 -8.57 -4.99
C GLN A 461 23.03 -9.34 -3.72
N LYS A 462 23.67 -8.65 -2.76
CA LYS A 462 24.02 -9.23 -1.44
C LYS A 462 22.78 -9.61 -0.63
N LEU A 463 21.74 -8.77 -0.63
CA LEU A 463 20.47 -9.04 0.04
C LEU A 463 19.78 -10.31 -0.52
N TYR A 464 19.81 -10.48 -1.84
CA TYR A 464 19.18 -11.60 -2.54
C TYR A 464 19.91 -12.92 -2.31
N SER A 465 21.24 -12.89 -2.21
CA SER A 465 22.03 -14.09 -1.96
C SER A 465 21.98 -14.55 -0.51
N PHE A 466 21.70 -13.66 0.47
CA PHE A 466 21.78 -13.96 1.91
C PHE A 466 20.67 -13.28 2.73
N PRO A 467 19.43 -13.79 2.71
CA PRO A 467 18.41 -13.35 3.64
C PRO A 467 18.75 -13.95 5.02
N SER A 468 19.45 -13.18 5.85
CA SER A 468 19.54 -13.35 7.31
C SER A 468 19.91 -14.77 7.81
N LEU A 469 21.17 -15.17 7.65
CA LEU A 469 21.80 -16.18 8.50
C LEU A 469 23.18 -15.65 8.92
N SER A 470 23.50 -15.74 10.20
CA SER A 470 24.77 -15.32 10.80
C SER A 470 25.96 -16.04 10.12
N ASP A 471 27.12 -15.39 10.06
CA ASP A 471 28.35 -15.96 9.47
C ASP A 471 28.74 -17.34 10.06
N GLU A 472 28.24 -17.70 11.25
CA GLU A 472 28.47 -19.00 11.92
C GLU A 472 27.80 -20.20 11.24
N GLN A 473 26.85 -20.01 10.31
CA GLN A 473 26.10 -21.10 9.65
C GLN A 473 26.63 -21.47 8.25
N GLN A 474 27.78 -20.93 7.83
CA GLN A 474 28.39 -21.20 6.53
C GLN A 474 28.89 -22.66 6.37
N HIS A 475 28.98 -23.42 7.47
CA HIS A 475 29.44 -24.81 7.49
C HIS A 475 28.39 -25.75 8.10
N HIS A 476 27.36 -26.08 7.32
CA HIS A 476 26.41 -27.14 7.71
C HIS A 476 26.94 -28.53 7.30
N THR A 477 26.86 -29.47 8.25
CA THR A 477 27.18 -30.90 8.08
C THR A 477 26.06 -31.70 7.40
N ALA A 478 24.93 -31.06 7.08
CA ALA A 478 23.79 -31.64 6.39
C ALA A 478 23.05 -30.59 5.52
N PRO A 479 22.41 -30.99 4.40
CA PRO A 479 21.63 -30.08 3.57
C PRO A 479 20.41 -29.52 4.35
N PRO A 480 20.10 -28.21 4.25
CA PRO A 480 18.99 -27.60 4.97
C PRO A 480 17.64 -28.05 4.40
N SER A 481 16.59 -28.03 5.25
CA SER A 481 15.23 -28.36 4.83
C SER A 481 14.61 -27.33 3.87
N ILE A 482 15.14 -26.11 3.86
CA ILE A 482 14.76 -25.04 2.93
C ILE A 482 15.95 -24.15 2.60
N VAL A 483 16.05 -23.70 1.36
CA VAL A 483 17.11 -22.79 0.91
C VAL A 483 16.55 -21.38 0.75
N ASN A 484 16.99 -20.42 1.57
CA ASN A 484 16.53 -19.03 1.50
C ASN A 484 17.51 -18.16 0.70
N GLY A 485 17.02 -17.43 -0.30
CA GLY A 485 17.82 -16.58 -1.19
C GLY A 485 18.59 -17.38 -2.23
N TRP A 486 19.08 -16.69 -3.26
CA TRP A 486 19.80 -17.33 -4.37
C TRP A 486 20.83 -16.38 -4.99
N PRO A 487 22.00 -16.89 -5.44
CA PRO A 487 22.98 -16.05 -6.12
C PRO A 487 22.47 -15.55 -7.48
N THR A 488 22.72 -14.27 -7.72
CA THR A 488 22.28 -13.56 -8.92
C THR A 488 23.46 -12.94 -9.65
N THR A 489 23.31 -12.77 -10.96
CA THR A 489 24.19 -11.96 -11.79
C THR A 489 23.74 -10.50 -11.68
N LEU A 490 24.70 -9.61 -11.41
CA LEU A 490 24.47 -8.18 -11.36
C LEU A 490 25.07 -7.56 -12.62
N ARG A 491 24.24 -6.84 -13.36
CA ARG A 491 24.68 -5.90 -14.39
C ARG A 491 24.60 -4.51 -13.78
N ALA A 492 25.65 -4.14 -13.04
CA ALA A 492 25.66 -2.89 -12.30
C ALA A 492 25.73 -1.70 -13.27
N ASP A 493 24.90 -0.71 -13.03
CA ASP A 493 24.97 0.60 -13.67
C ASP A 493 25.96 1.47 -12.87
N PRO A 494 27.11 1.88 -13.45
CA PRO A 494 28.12 2.65 -12.74
C PRO A 494 27.56 3.98 -12.21
N ASP A 495 26.71 4.65 -12.98
CA ASP A 495 26.16 5.96 -12.60
C ASP A 495 25.23 5.83 -11.39
N LEU A 496 24.43 4.75 -11.36
CA LEU A 496 23.56 4.45 -10.23
C LEU A 496 24.35 4.10 -8.96
N GLU A 497 25.43 3.32 -9.11
CA GLU A 497 26.30 2.96 -7.99
C GLU A 497 27.00 4.20 -7.41
N GLU A 498 27.37 5.17 -8.25
CA GLU A 498 27.93 6.45 -7.80
C GLU A 498 26.89 7.30 -7.06
N LEU A 499 25.67 7.41 -7.60
CA LEU A 499 24.58 8.14 -6.95
C LEU A 499 24.20 7.57 -5.57
N LEU A 500 24.38 6.26 -5.35
CA LEU A 500 24.13 5.64 -4.05
C LEU A 500 25.10 6.09 -2.95
N LEU A 501 26.28 6.61 -3.32
CA LEU A 501 27.32 7.07 -2.39
C LEU A 501 27.03 8.47 -1.85
N VAL A 502 26.27 9.28 -2.60
CA VAL A 502 25.93 10.67 -2.27
C VAL A 502 25.33 10.75 -0.86
N GLY A 503 26.05 11.42 0.05
CA GLY A 503 25.63 11.66 1.43
C GLY A 503 25.58 10.42 2.34
N ARG A 504 26.14 9.28 1.90
CA ARG A 504 26.16 8.02 2.68
C ARG A 504 27.57 7.56 3.04
N ASP A 505 28.54 7.72 2.12
CA ASP A 505 29.94 7.38 2.36
C ASP A 505 30.81 8.65 2.22
N PRO A 506 31.46 9.12 3.29
CA PRO A 506 32.32 10.31 3.22
C PRO A 506 33.63 10.07 2.44
N SER A 507 34.00 8.81 2.17
CA SER A 507 35.24 8.46 1.47
C SER A 507 35.11 8.42 -0.06
N ALA A 508 33.88 8.33 -0.57
CA ALA A 508 33.58 8.25 -2.00
C ALA A 508 32.52 9.31 -2.34
N SER A 509 32.97 10.52 -2.69
CA SER A 509 32.08 11.64 -2.95
C SER A 509 31.80 11.81 -4.44
N TYR A 510 30.54 11.64 -4.84
CA TYR A 510 30.01 11.96 -6.18
C TYR A 510 30.28 13.42 -6.60
N PHE A 511 30.30 14.34 -5.64
CA PHE A 511 30.66 15.73 -5.84
C PHE A 511 32.08 15.97 -5.36
N SER A 512 32.87 16.73 -6.13
CA SER A 512 34.13 17.29 -5.63
C SER A 512 33.89 18.30 -4.51
N GLU A 513 34.89 18.54 -3.66
CA GLU A 513 34.77 19.55 -2.59
C GLU A 513 34.47 20.95 -3.15
N ALA A 514 35.02 21.26 -4.33
CA ALA A 514 34.72 22.50 -5.05
C ALA A 514 33.24 22.57 -5.46
N GLU A 515 32.66 21.52 -6.03
CA GLU A 515 31.24 21.48 -6.38
C GLU A 515 30.33 21.54 -5.16
N LEU A 516 30.67 20.85 -4.07
CA LEU A 516 29.93 20.94 -2.81
C LEU A 516 29.92 22.37 -2.27
N SER A 517 31.03 23.11 -2.40
CA SER A 517 31.08 24.53 -2.01
C SER A 517 30.13 25.39 -2.85
N ILE A 518 30.05 25.13 -4.16
CA ILE A 518 29.13 25.81 -5.09
C ILE A 518 27.67 25.47 -4.75
N HIS A 519 27.34 24.19 -4.57
CA HIS A 519 26.00 23.77 -4.19
C HIS A 519 25.58 24.35 -2.83
N ASN A 520 26.49 24.42 -1.86
CA ASN A 520 26.26 25.08 -0.58
C ASN A 520 25.94 26.56 -0.73
N LEU A 521 26.68 27.28 -1.58
CA LEU A 521 26.42 28.68 -1.88
C LEU A 521 24.99 28.86 -2.41
N TRP A 522 24.61 28.14 -3.46
CA TRP A 522 23.29 28.26 -4.08
C TRP A 522 22.14 27.83 -3.15
N LEU A 523 22.32 26.76 -2.37
CA LEU A 523 21.36 26.35 -1.36
C LEU A 523 21.20 27.40 -0.26
N SER A 524 22.30 28.03 0.17
CA SER A 524 22.24 29.11 1.16
C SER A 524 21.52 30.34 0.60
N LEU A 525 21.72 30.65 -0.68
CA LEU A 525 21.07 31.77 -1.36
C LEU A 525 19.57 31.52 -1.50
N VAL A 526 19.13 30.36 -2.01
CA VAL A 526 17.70 30.07 -2.16
C VAL A 526 16.98 30.01 -0.81
N ARG A 527 17.66 29.51 0.25
CA ARG A 527 17.13 29.54 1.61
C ARG A 527 16.98 30.97 2.14
N LYS A 528 17.97 31.84 1.93
CA LYS A 528 17.91 33.26 2.32
C LYS A 528 16.81 34.01 1.57
N LEU A 529 16.60 33.72 0.29
CA LEU A 529 15.49 34.30 -0.48
C LEU A 529 14.14 33.95 0.17
N ALA A 530 13.93 32.69 0.53
CA ALA A 530 12.70 32.28 1.20
C ALA A 530 12.55 32.90 2.61
N GLN A 531 13.63 33.03 3.37
CA GLN A 531 13.60 33.59 4.74
C GLN A 531 13.39 35.10 4.79
N ASN A 532 14.05 35.86 3.91
CA ASN A 532 13.90 37.32 3.86
C ASN A 532 12.45 37.73 3.58
N GLU A 533 11.70 36.86 2.92
CA GLU A 533 10.30 37.07 2.58
C GLU A 533 9.34 36.69 3.71
N SER A 534 9.73 35.81 4.63
CA SER A 534 8.90 35.48 5.82
C SER A 534 8.79 36.61 6.85
N HIS A 535 9.68 37.62 6.79
CA HIS A 535 9.68 38.76 7.72
C HIS A 535 8.85 39.95 7.24
N GLN A 536 8.31 39.92 6.02
CA GLN A 536 7.60 41.05 5.41
C GLN A 536 6.07 40.88 5.31
N SER A 537 5.52 39.71 5.67
CA SER A 537 4.08 39.45 5.56
C SER A 537 3.56 38.62 6.73
N ASP A 538 2.82 39.25 7.64
CA ASP A 538 1.91 38.56 8.59
C ASP A 538 0.69 37.94 7.86
N ASP A 539 0.57 38.14 6.54
CA ASP A 539 -0.46 37.58 5.67
C ASP A 539 -0.07 36.22 5.09
N HIS A 540 -1.02 35.28 5.15
CA HIS A 540 -0.86 33.89 4.71
C HIS A 540 -0.60 33.80 3.19
N CYS A 541 0.49 33.15 2.78
CA CYS A 541 0.83 32.97 1.36
C CYS A 541 -0.05 31.86 0.74
N GLN A 542 -1.08 32.25 -0.01
CA GLN A 542 -2.02 31.31 -0.64
C GLN A 542 -1.39 30.44 -1.75
N CYS A 543 -0.20 30.78 -2.25
CA CYS A 543 0.42 30.22 -3.46
C CYS A 543 1.78 29.54 -3.18
N SER A 544 1.81 28.58 -2.25
CA SER A 544 3.02 27.82 -1.89
C SER A 544 2.93 26.35 -2.28
N CYS A 545 4.09 25.73 -2.56
CA CYS A 545 4.19 24.27 -2.75
C CYS A 545 3.64 23.50 -1.53
N ALA A 546 3.72 24.07 -0.33
CA ALA A 546 3.18 23.51 0.90
C ALA A 546 1.69 23.80 1.14
N GLY A 547 1.00 24.45 0.19
CA GLY A 547 -0.40 24.84 0.30
C GLY A 547 -0.59 26.18 1.02
N PRO A 548 -1.86 26.55 1.34
CA PRO A 548 -2.21 27.88 1.84
C PRO A 548 -1.66 28.21 3.24
N THR A 549 -1.35 27.17 4.02
CA THR A 549 -0.72 27.29 5.35
C THR A 549 0.81 27.16 5.28
N GLY A 550 1.36 26.99 4.08
CA GLY A 550 2.79 26.81 3.84
C GLY A 550 3.56 28.12 3.85
N GLY A 551 4.81 28.07 4.33
CA GLY A 551 5.72 29.21 4.24
C GLY A 551 6.13 29.57 2.80
N PRO A 552 6.77 30.74 2.60
CA PRO A 552 7.24 31.18 1.30
C PRO A 552 8.25 30.21 0.70
N CYS A 553 8.13 30.00 -0.62
CA CYS A 553 9.00 29.12 -1.38
C CYS A 553 9.77 29.91 -2.42
N SER A 554 11.04 29.58 -2.65
CA SER A 554 11.88 30.23 -3.65
C SER A 554 12.58 29.18 -4.52
N ALA A 555 12.85 29.55 -5.77
CA ALA A 555 13.53 28.71 -6.74
C ALA A 555 14.56 29.52 -7.53
N ILE A 556 15.68 28.90 -7.85
CA ILE A 556 16.78 29.48 -8.62
C ILE A 556 17.17 28.50 -9.74
N LEU A 557 17.39 29.01 -10.95
CA LEU A 557 17.98 28.28 -12.08
C LEU A 557 19.39 28.78 -12.36
N VAL A 558 20.33 27.85 -12.44
CA VAL A 558 21.76 28.09 -12.63
C VAL A 558 22.25 27.27 -13.80
N ASP A 559 23.13 27.84 -14.62
CA ASP A 559 23.92 27.08 -15.57
C ASP A 559 25.15 26.48 -14.86
N PRO A 560 25.27 25.15 -14.74
CA PRO A 560 26.38 24.52 -14.03
C PRO A 560 27.73 24.70 -14.73
N SER A 561 27.75 24.94 -16.05
CA SER A 561 29.01 25.08 -16.80
C SER A 561 29.70 26.42 -16.56
N SER A 562 28.91 27.50 -16.50
CA SER A 562 29.38 28.86 -16.23
C SER A 562 29.24 29.27 -14.76
N ASN A 563 28.53 28.47 -13.95
CA ASN A 563 28.13 28.78 -12.57
C ASN A 563 27.39 30.14 -12.47
N THR A 564 26.55 30.46 -13.45
CA THR A 564 25.84 31.74 -13.53
C THR A 564 24.35 31.63 -13.21
N LEU A 565 23.83 32.64 -12.52
CA LEU A 565 22.40 32.78 -12.24
C LEU A 565 21.64 33.14 -13.53
N LEU A 566 20.72 32.26 -13.96
CA LEU A 566 19.87 32.54 -15.11
C LEU A 566 18.57 33.21 -14.72
N ALA A 567 17.88 32.65 -13.73
CA ALA A 567 16.61 33.13 -13.21
C ALA A 567 16.46 32.80 -11.72
N LYS A 568 15.73 33.64 -10.99
CA LYS A 568 15.26 33.39 -9.63
C LYS A 568 13.80 33.82 -9.53
N ALA A 569 13.03 33.18 -8.67
CA ALA A 569 11.66 33.58 -8.37
C ALA A 569 11.24 33.15 -6.98
N SER A 570 10.27 33.87 -6.42
CA SER A 570 9.68 33.54 -5.14
C SER A 570 8.18 33.75 -5.12
N THR A 571 7.48 33.04 -4.24
CA THR A 571 6.01 33.03 -4.16
C THR A 571 5.42 34.37 -3.67
N VAL A 572 6.20 35.15 -2.94
CA VAL A 572 5.77 36.45 -2.39
C VAL A 572 5.73 37.55 -3.47
N GLU A 573 6.42 37.35 -4.60
CA GLU A 573 6.43 38.30 -5.73
C GLU A 573 5.09 38.37 -6.50
N THR A 574 4.12 37.54 -6.12
CA THR A 574 2.80 37.45 -6.75
C THR A 574 1.66 37.72 -5.78
N LEU A 575 1.86 38.55 -4.74
CA LEU A 575 0.79 38.92 -3.79
C LEU A 575 -0.24 39.92 -4.34
N ASP A 576 -0.17 40.26 -5.64
CA ASP A 576 -1.14 41.14 -6.30
C ASP A 576 -2.53 40.49 -6.39
N GLU A 577 -3.60 41.29 -6.51
CA GLU A 577 -5.01 40.81 -6.60
C GLU A 577 -5.27 39.82 -7.76
N ASN A 578 -4.36 39.74 -8.74
CA ASN A 578 -4.41 38.82 -9.89
C ASN A 578 -3.56 37.53 -9.70
N ALA A 579 -3.12 37.24 -8.47
CA ALA A 579 -2.34 36.05 -8.15
C ALA A 579 -3.08 34.75 -8.50
N SER A 580 -2.50 33.93 -9.38
CA SER A 580 -3.00 32.58 -9.61
C SER A 580 -2.46 31.65 -8.53
N CYS A 581 -3.30 30.72 -8.05
CA CYS A 581 -2.87 29.62 -7.19
C CYS A 581 -1.81 28.71 -7.82
N LEU A 582 -1.56 28.85 -9.13
CA LEU A 582 -0.53 28.11 -9.87
C LEU A 582 0.85 28.79 -9.81
N ASN A 583 0.95 30.02 -9.28
CA ASN A 583 2.16 30.84 -9.28
C ASN A 583 3.19 30.42 -8.22
N HIS A 584 3.51 29.12 -8.17
CA HIS A 584 4.57 28.61 -7.33
C HIS A 584 5.94 29.06 -7.86
N SER A 585 6.93 29.21 -6.98
CA SER A 585 8.27 29.68 -7.34
C SER A 585 8.92 28.92 -8.49
N VAL A 586 8.69 27.62 -8.59
CA VAL A 586 9.20 26.79 -9.71
C VAL A 586 8.53 27.14 -11.03
N ILE A 587 7.21 27.38 -11.05
CA ILE A 587 6.50 27.80 -12.27
C ILE A 587 6.99 29.18 -12.72
N LEU A 588 7.14 30.10 -11.77
CA LEU A 588 7.62 31.45 -12.02
C LEU A 588 9.06 31.46 -12.56
N VAL A 589 9.98 30.68 -11.97
CA VAL A 589 11.38 30.66 -12.40
C VAL A 589 11.53 30.07 -13.80
N VAL A 590 10.76 29.02 -14.13
CA VAL A 590 10.71 28.42 -15.47
C VAL A 590 10.15 29.43 -16.49
N SER A 591 9.06 30.11 -16.15
CA SER A 591 8.47 31.14 -17.02
C SER A 591 9.44 32.28 -17.31
N ARG A 592 10.12 32.79 -16.28
CA ARG A 592 11.16 33.84 -16.43
C ARG A 592 12.32 33.38 -17.29
N SER A 593 12.78 32.13 -17.13
CA SER A 593 13.83 31.55 -17.97
C SER A 593 13.40 31.53 -19.45
N ALA A 594 12.18 31.06 -19.73
CA ALA A 594 11.65 31.02 -21.08
C ALA A 594 11.47 32.42 -21.70
N GLN A 595 11.02 33.42 -20.93
CA GLN A 595 10.92 34.81 -21.38
C GLN A 595 12.30 35.39 -21.74
N LYS A 596 13.31 35.16 -20.90
CA LYS A 596 14.68 35.62 -21.13
C LYS A 596 15.31 34.97 -22.37
N GLN A 597 15.02 33.69 -22.61
CA GLN A 597 15.42 33.00 -23.83
C GLN A 597 14.73 33.58 -25.07
N LYS A 598 13.44 33.91 -24.99
CA LYS A 598 12.70 34.53 -26.08
C LYS A 598 13.22 35.92 -26.45
N SER A 599 13.64 36.72 -25.46
CA SER A 599 14.20 38.06 -25.72
C SER A 599 15.62 38.04 -26.27
N ASN A 600 16.38 36.97 -26.01
CA ASN A 600 17.72 36.79 -26.55
C ASN A 600 17.64 36.04 -27.90
N GLU A 601 17.23 36.75 -28.96
CA GLU A 601 17.11 36.22 -30.34
C GLU A 601 18.45 35.81 -30.99
N GLN A 602 19.58 35.96 -30.29
CA GLN A 602 20.87 35.45 -30.76
C GLN A 602 20.95 33.94 -30.55
N HIS A 603 20.87 33.22 -31.68
CA HIS A 603 21.08 31.78 -31.91
C HIS A 603 21.88 31.06 -30.80
N ASN A 604 21.21 30.74 -29.70
CA ASN A 604 21.80 29.98 -28.61
C ASN A 604 21.15 28.58 -28.67
N ASP A 605 21.95 27.53 -28.77
CA ASP A 605 21.51 26.12 -28.80
C ASP A 605 20.81 25.65 -27.50
N SER A 606 20.40 26.59 -26.63
CA SER A 606 19.76 26.35 -25.35
C SER A 606 18.30 25.93 -25.55
N TYR A 607 18.02 24.65 -25.36
CA TYR A 607 16.67 24.09 -25.42
C TYR A 607 16.03 24.02 -24.02
N LEU A 608 15.00 24.85 -23.78
CA LEU A 608 14.27 24.92 -22.51
C LEU A 608 15.23 25.09 -21.31
N CYS A 609 15.14 24.23 -20.29
CA CYS A 609 16.07 24.21 -19.15
C CYS A 609 17.02 23.00 -19.21
N ALA A 610 17.30 22.48 -20.41
CA ALA A 610 18.20 21.33 -20.59
C ALA A 610 19.61 21.63 -20.05
N GLY A 611 20.14 20.70 -19.25
CA GLY A 611 21.47 20.82 -18.64
C GLY A 611 21.56 21.82 -17.48
N LEU A 612 20.48 22.51 -17.10
CA LEU A 612 20.49 23.45 -15.99
C LEU A 612 20.28 22.77 -14.63
N ASP A 613 20.77 23.42 -13.59
CA ASP A 613 20.57 23.06 -12.19
C ASP A 613 19.49 23.96 -11.56
N ALA A 614 18.50 23.34 -10.93
CA ALA A 614 17.51 24.05 -10.12
C ALA A 614 17.80 23.90 -8.63
N TYR A 615 17.84 25.01 -7.90
CA TYR A 615 17.92 25.03 -6.44
C TYR A 615 16.59 25.52 -5.88
N VAL A 616 16.00 24.77 -4.96
CA VAL A 616 14.67 25.06 -4.40
C VAL A 616 14.72 25.05 -2.88
N SER A 617 14.07 26.03 -2.24
CA SER A 617 14.02 26.13 -0.78
C SER A 617 13.22 24.98 -0.15
N MET A 618 12.21 24.49 -0.86
CA MET A 618 11.36 23.38 -0.47
C MET A 618 11.14 22.45 -1.66
N GLU A 619 11.02 21.16 -1.39
CA GLU A 619 10.72 20.15 -2.40
C GLU A 619 9.44 20.56 -3.18
N PRO A 620 9.49 20.57 -4.52
CA PRO A 620 8.36 20.96 -5.33
C PRO A 620 7.17 20.00 -5.18
N CYS A 621 5.95 20.54 -5.22
CA CYS A 621 4.75 19.70 -5.31
C CYS A 621 4.65 18.99 -6.67
N ILE A 622 3.71 18.04 -6.83
CA ILE A 622 3.55 17.26 -8.07
C ILE A 622 3.45 18.14 -9.33
N MET A 623 2.70 19.25 -9.28
CA MET A 623 2.59 20.20 -10.39
C MET A 623 3.95 20.78 -10.79
N CYS A 624 4.70 21.28 -9.81
CA CYS A 624 5.99 21.90 -10.02
C CYS A 624 7.05 20.87 -10.46
N SER A 625 7.02 19.67 -9.90
CA SER A 625 7.86 18.55 -10.33
C SER A 625 7.59 18.19 -11.79
N MET A 626 6.32 18.14 -12.22
CA MET A 626 5.97 17.88 -13.63
C MET A 626 6.37 19.03 -14.56
N ALA A 627 6.29 20.29 -14.10
CA ALA A 627 6.77 21.44 -14.86
C ALA A 627 8.28 21.33 -15.14
N LEU A 628 9.07 20.85 -14.17
CA LEU A 628 10.50 20.60 -14.34
C LEU A 628 10.79 19.45 -15.35
N VAL A 629 9.97 18.40 -15.36
CA VAL A 629 10.02 17.35 -16.39
C VAL A 629 9.79 17.95 -17.78
N HIS A 630 8.72 18.74 -17.95
CA HIS A 630 8.39 19.38 -19.23
C HIS A 630 9.46 20.38 -19.68
N SER A 631 10.13 21.02 -18.72
CA SER A 631 11.23 21.96 -18.97
C SER A 631 12.58 21.28 -19.24
N ARG A 632 12.63 19.94 -19.20
CA ARG A 632 13.85 19.14 -19.42
C ARG A 632 15.00 19.47 -18.47
N ILE A 633 14.72 19.83 -17.22
CA ILE A 633 15.75 20.20 -16.24
C ILE A 633 16.83 19.09 -16.10
N GLY A 634 18.08 19.48 -15.84
CA GLY A 634 19.19 18.54 -15.68
C GLY A 634 19.28 17.93 -14.28
N ARG A 635 19.36 18.79 -13.24
CA ARG A 635 19.43 18.36 -11.83
C ARG A 635 18.63 19.30 -10.92
N VAL A 636 18.16 18.79 -9.79
CA VAL A 636 17.42 19.58 -8.80
C VAL A 636 17.96 19.34 -7.39
N PHE A 637 18.22 20.42 -6.67
CA PHE A 637 18.74 20.43 -5.31
C PHE A 637 17.73 21.08 -4.35
N CYS A 638 17.25 20.32 -3.37
CA CYS A 638 16.23 20.79 -2.42
C CYS A 638 16.86 21.10 -1.06
N CYS A 639 16.53 22.25 -0.45
CA CYS A 639 16.95 22.54 0.93
C CYS A 639 16.15 21.75 1.97
N SER A 640 14.86 21.50 1.71
CA SER A 640 13.94 20.80 2.62
C SER A 640 13.01 19.86 1.84
N ARG A 641 12.58 18.76 2.47
CA ARG A 641 11.56 17.85 1.90
C ARG A 641 10.16 18.39 2.16
N LEU A 642 9.22 18.03 1.29
CA LEU A 642 7.81 18.38 1.44
C LEU A 642 7.00 17.11 1.76
N PRO A 643 6.68 16.87 3.04
CA PRO A 643 5.93 15.69 3.45
C PRO A 643 4.57 15.63 2.73
N ASN A 644 4.17 14.44 2.29
CA ASN A 644 2.86 14.13 1.71
C ASN A 644 2.55 14.75 0.32
N MET A 645 3.01 15.97 0.04
CA MET A 645 2.67 16.74 -1.17
C MET A 645 3.83 16.89 -2.16
N GLY A 646 5.07 16.63 -1.73
CA GLY A 646 6.28 16.67 -2.56
C GLY A 646 6.25 15.65 -3.70
N GLY A 647 6.73 16.05 -4.88
CA GLY A 647 6.75 15.20 -6.08
C GLY A 647 7.99 14.32 -6.24
N PHE A 648 9.02 14.47 -5.40
CA PHE A 648 10.31 13.77 -5.56
C PHE A 648 10.57 12.70 -4.51
N THR A 649 10.30 12.96 -3.24
CA THR A 649 10.66 12.08 -2.11
C THR A 649 9.50 11.21 -1.62
N ASN A 650 8.27 11.54 -2.02
CA ASN A 650 7.07 10.73 -1.78
C ASN A 650 6.97 9.55 -2.78
N ARG A 651 5.86 8.82 -2.79
CA ARG A 651 5.73 7.55 -3.54
C ARG A 651 5.84 7.71 -5.06
N THR A 652 5.30 8.79 -5.62
CA THR A 652 5.21 8.96 -7.09
C THR A 652 6.57 9.21 -7.76
N ARG A 653 7.53 9.82 -7.05
CA ARG A 653 8.89 10.17 -7.52
C ARG A 653 8.95 10.53 -9.01
N VAL A 654 8.34 11.65 -9.36
CA VAL A 654 8.07 12.07 -10.74
C VAL A 654 9.34 12.06 -11.62
N HIS A 655 10.49 12.41 -11.06
CA HIS A 655 11.78 12.47 -11.77
C HIS A 655 12.33 11.11 -12.25
N VAL A 656 11.80 9.99 -11.73
CA VAL A 656 12.22 8.62 -12.07
C VAL A 656 11.08 7.72 -12.57
N GLU A 657 9.87 8.26 -12.72
CA GLU A 657 8.70 7.52 -13.22
C GLU A 657 8.97 6.96 -14.63
N LYS A 658 8.78 5.65 -14.81
CA LYS A 658 9.18 4.95 -16.04
C LYS A 658 8.31 5.27 -17.24
N ARG A 659 7.07 5.71 -17.00
CA ARG A 659 6.11 6.10 -18.04
C ARG A 659 6.40 7.50 -18.61
N LEU A 660 7.28 8.28 -17.98
CA LEU A 660 7.71 9.58 -18.46
C LEU A 660 8.99 9.47 -19.29
N ASN A 661 9.10 10.32 -20.30
CA ASN A 661 10.22 10.30 -21.26
C ASN A 661 11.50 10.95 -20.69
N HIS A 662 11.37 12.05 -19.95
CA HIS A 662 12.50 12.78 -19.38
C HIS A 662 12.76 12.38 -17.93
N ARG A 663 14.03 12.20 -17.57
CA ARG A 663 14.50 11.86 -16.22
C ARG A 663 15.60 12.82 -15.81
N PHE A 664 15.70 13.09 -14.51
CA PHE A 664 16.71 13.98 -13.97
C PHE A 664 17.10 13.61 -12.54
N ASN A 665 18.28 14.04 -12.12
CA ASN A 665 18.79 13.73 -10.78
C ASN A 665 18.23 14.72 -9.76
N VAL A 666 17.80 14.19 -8.61
CA VAL A 666 17.29 14.98 -7.50
C VAL A 666 18.11 14.70 -6.26
N PHE A 667 18.52 15.78 -5.57
CA PHE A 667 19.26 15.73 -4.33
C PHE A 667 18.46 16.45 -3.24
N ALA A 668 18.22 15.78 -2.13
CA ALA A 668 17.43 16.31 -1.02
C ALA A 668 18.05 15.90 0.32
N PRO A 669 17.85 16.66 1.42
CA PRO A 669 18.42 16.32 2.71
C PRO A 669 17.95 14.93 3.16
N ASN A 670 18.76 14.20 3.92
CA ASN A 670 18.32 12.92 4.50
C ASN A 670 17.11 13.11 5.44
N LYS A 671 16.23 12.09 5.53
CA LYS A 671 15.02 12.10 6.36
C LYS A 671 15.31 12.10 7.86
#